data_AF-A0A0D9W6C0-F1
#
_entry.id   AF-A0A0D9W6C0-F1
#
_cell.length_a   1.000
_cell.length_b   1.000
_cell.length_c   1.000
_cell.angle_alpha   90.00
_cell.angle_beta   90.00
_cell.angle_gamma   90.00
#
_symmetry.space_group_name_H-M   'P 1'
#
loop_
_entity.id
_entity.type
_entity.pdbx_description
1 polymer ?
#
loop_
_entity_poly.entity_id
_entity_poly.type
_entity_poly.pdbx_seq_one_letter_code
_entity_poly.pdbx_strand_id
1 'polypeptide(L)'
;MAAEEGARSPTRMLAEGHLRVATGGGAPADGGIAVRHLPHHHASKKEGAGGKNELGNLEDGDYVPSQELNNNLVNGNSKVPATLDEYKRLLVPVIEEYFSTGDVELAASELRSLGSDQFHSYFVKKLVSMAMDRHDKEKEMASVLLSAMYADLLSSSKMSEGFMMLFESAEDLAVDIPDAIDVLAVFVARAIVDEILPPVFIIRARALLPEFSKGIEVLQVAEKSYLSAPHHAELVERKWGGSTRFTVEEAKMRIQDILKEYVESGDTDEAFRCIRELGLPFFLHEVVKRALTLSMDNLSSQPLILKLLKESAAGCLISSNQMSKGFCRLAESIDDLSLDIPSAKTLFDKLVLTATSEGWLDASFTTCSAPSEDMQNASGEKIKHFKEESGHIIQEYFLSDDVPELIISLRELSAPEYNPIFLKKLITLAMDRKNREKEMVSVLLSSLSLELFSTDDIMKGFIMLLQSAEDTALDIVDAPSELALFLARAVIDEVLIPLNLDEISCRLRPNSSGSQTVQMARALLSARHSGERILRCWGGGTGWAVEDAKDKIAKLLEEYNTGGDLKEACQCIRDLGMPFFNHEVVKKALVMAMEKQNEARILALLQECFGEGLITINQMTKGFARVKEGLDDLILDIPNAQEKFGAYVDLATKRGWLLPSLA
;
A
#
# COMPACT_ATOMS: atom_id res chain seq x y z
N MET A 1 -13.21 51.88 -52.04
CA MET A 1 -13.20 51.44 -50.63
C MET A 1 -14.63 51.01 -50.31
N ALA A 2 -15.17 49.86 -50.76
CA ALA A 2 -14.80 48.46 -50.49
C ALA A 2 -14.76 48.15 -48.98
N ALA A 3 -15.56 47.26 -48.36
CA ALA A 3 -16.67 46.42 -48.82
C ALA A 3 -17.57 45.95 -47.64
N GLU A 4 -18.85 45.67 -47.98
CA GLU A 4 -19.96 44.83 -47.46
C GLU A 4 -19.81 44.02 -46.15
N GLU A 5 -20.81 43.99 -45.23
CA GLU A 5 -22.15 43.34 -45.25
C GLU A 5 -22.17 41.81 -45.45
N GLY A 6 -22.88 41.09 -44.56
CA GLY A 6 -23.51 39.80 -44.91
C GLY A 6 -23.32 38.63 -43.94
N ALA A 7 -24.18 38.52 -42.92
CA ALA A 7 -24.44 37.25 -42.23
C ALA A 7 -25.67 36.57 -42.86
N ARG A 8 -25.49 35.41 -43.51
CA ARG A 8 -26.57 34.44 -43.82
C ARG A 8 -26.02 33.02 -43.91
N SER A 9 -26.70 32.09 -43.23
CA SER A 9 -26.57 30.64 -43.37
C SER A 9 -26.85 30.15 -44.80
N PRO A 10 -26.46 28.90 -45.08
CA PRO A 10 -27.36 28.00 -45.79
C PRO A 10 -27.47 26.60 -45.17
N THR A 11 -28.69 26.08 -45.21
CA THR A 11 -29.11 24.68 -45.02
C THR A 11 -29.04 23.93 -46.36
N ARG A 12 -28.95 22.57 -46.31
CA ARG A 12 -29.12 21.51 -47.35
C ARG A 12 -27.79 20.81 -47.73
N MET A 13 -27.71 19.50 -47.96
CA MET A 13 -28.70 18.41 -48.03
C MET A 13 -28.02 17.03 -47.91
N LEU A 14 -28.85 16.05 -47.55
CA LEU A 14 -28.65 14.60 -47.55
C LEU A 14 -27.93 14.02 -48.79
N ALA A 15 -27.09 13.01 -48.56
CA ALA A 15 -26.90 11.90 -49.47
C ALA A 15 -26.85 10.59 -48.67
N GLU A 16 -27.97 9.86 -48.70
CA GLU A 16 -28.04 8.45 -48.32
C GLU A 16 -27.29 7.60 -49.36
N GLY A 17 -26.41 6.72 -48.87
CA GLY A 17 -25.84 5.60 -49.63
C GLY A 17 -26.04 4.33 -48.81
N HIS A 18 -27.10 3.60 -49.14
CA HIS A 18 -27.45 2.30 -48.56
C HIS A 18 -26.42 1.20 -48.89
N LEU A 19 -26.42 0.16 -48.02
CA LEU A 19 -26.24 -1.27 -48.33
C LEU A 19 -24.81 -1.81 -48.53
N ARG A 20 -24.25 -2.50 -47.51
CA ARG A 20 -24.45 -3.96 -47.30
C ARG A 20 -23.63 -4.53 -46.13
N VAL A 21 -24.32 -5.29 -45.30
CA VAL A 21 -23.80 -6.32 -44.39
C VAL A 21 -23.12 -7.42 -45.20
N ALA A 22 -21.95 -7.87 -44.74
CA ALA A 22 -21.40 -9.18 -45.07
C ALA A 22 -20.85 -9.83 -43.80
N THR A 23 -21.61 -10.82 -43.33
CA THR A 23 -21.24 -11.84 -42.34
C THR A 23 -20.39 -12.93 -42.99
N GLY A 24 -19.39 -13.44 -42.26
CA GLY A 24 -18.65 -14.68 -42.53
C GLY A 24 -17.27 -14.59 -41.87
N GLY A 25 -16.89 -15.37 -40.86
CA GLY A 25 -17.15 -16.79 -40.64
C GLY A 25 -16.02 -17.59 -41.30
N GLY A 26 -14.95 -17.88 -40.56
CA GLY A 26 -13.87 -18.74 -41.04
C GLY A 26 -12.62 -18.77 -40.15
N ALA A 27 -12.52 -19.80 -39.32
CA ALA A 27 -11.27 -20.43 -38.89
C ALA A 27 -11.37 -21.92 -39.25
N PRO A 28 -10.32 -22.77 -39.17
CA PRO A 28 -8.87 -22.54 -39.05
C PRO A 28 -8.06 -23.32 -40.11
N ALA A 29 -6.75 -23.09 -40.24
CA ALA A 29 -5.79 -24.08 -40.76
C ALA A 29 -4.32 -23.70 -40.45
N ASP A 30 -3.78 -24.35 -39.42
CA ASP A 30 -2.55 -25.16 -39.37
C ASP A 30 -1.30 -24.83 -40.23
N GLY A 31 -0.14 -24.87 -39.54
CA GLY A 31 1.14 -25.36 -40.09
C GLY A 31 2.19 -24.34 -40.54
N GLY A 32 3.30 -24.22 -39.79
CA GLY A 32 4.56 -23.70 -40.36
C GLY A 32 5.63 -23.21 -39.40
N ILE A 33 6.38 -24.14 -38.80
CA ILE A 33 7.64 -23.92 -38.09
C ILE A 33 8.70 -23.30 -39.03
N ALA A 34 9.39 -22.24 -38.58
CA ALA A 34 10.66 -21.80 -39.18
C ALA A 34 11.66 -21.33 -38.11
N VAL A 35 12.55 -22.26 -37.75
CA VAL A 35 13.81 -22.04 -37.02
C VAL A 35 14.82 -21.36 -37.95
N ARG A 36 15.58 -20.35 -37.46
CA ARG A 36 16.92 -19.95 -37.95
C ARG A 36 17.58 -19.04 -36.90
N HIS A 37 18.46 -19.59 -36.07
CA HIS A 37 19.93 -19.57 -36.20
C HIS A 37 20.61 -18.25 -35.79
N LEU A 38 21.06 -18.21 -34.52
CA LEU A 38 22.15 -17.36 -34.04
C LEU A 38 23.50 -17.81 -34.64
N PRO A 39 24.42 -16.88 -34.91
CA PRO A 39 25.84 -17.17 -34.97
C PRO A 39 26.58 -16.62 -33.74
N HIS A 40 27.21 -17.54 -33.01
CA HIS A 40 28.35 -17.29 -32.12
C HIS A 40 29.52 -16.64 -32.89
N HIS A 41 30.22 -15.68 -32.27
CA HIS A 41 31.67 -15.55 -32.51
C HIS A 41 32.44 -15.09 -31.27
N HIS A 42 33.55 -15.78 -31.06
CA HIS A 42 34.52 -15.71 -29.97
C HIS A 42 35.42 -14.47 -29.98
N ALA A 43 35.90 -14.15 -28.78
CA ALA A 43 36.95 -13.18 -28.47
C ALA A 43 38.31 -13.48 -29.13
N SER A 44 39.05 -12.42 -29.47
CA SER A 44 40.49 -12.47 -29.72
C SER A 44 41.15 -11.12 -29.40
N LYS A 45 42.25 -11.20 -28.65
CA LYS A 45 43.05 -10.10 -28.08
C LYS A 45 44.33 -9.95 -28.91
N LYS A 46 44.72 -8.73 -29.32
CA LYS A 46 46.14 -8.35 -29.53
C LYS A 46 46.35 -6.84 -29.68
N GLU A 47 47.48 -6.42 -29.13
CA GLU A 47 48.04 -5.08 -28.94
C GLU A 47 48.52 -4.40 -30.24
N GLY A 48 48.64 -3.06 -30.22
CA GLY A 48 49.65 -2.36 -31.03
C GLY A 48 49.31 -0.97 -31.59
N ALA A 49 49.51 0.07 -30.77
CA ALA A 49 50.07 1.41 -31.05
C ALA A 49 49.65 2.26 -32.29
N GLY A 50 49.11 3.45 -31.98
CA GLY A 50 49.67 4.73 -32.47
C GLY A 50 48.83 5.58 -33.44
N GLY A 51 48.40 6.77 -32.98
CA GLY A 51 47.99 7.87 -33.87
C GLY A 51 46.99 8.85 -33.27
N LYS A 52 47.42 10.09 -33.01
CA LYS A 52 46.73 11.19 -32.30
C LYS A 52 45.75 11.96 -33.17
N ASN A 53 44.52 12.16 -32.69
CA ASN A 53 43.67 13.30 -33.06
C ASN A 53 42.75 13.66 -31.88
N GLU A 54 42.82 14.92 -31.45
CA GLU A 54 42.14 15.51 -30.31
C GLU A 54 40.66 15.82 -30.59
N LEU A 55 39.76 15.49 -29.64
CA LEU A 55 38.60 16.29 -29.18
C LEU A 55 37.85 15.46 -28.12
N GLY A 56 37.68 16.04 -26.94
CA GLY A 56 37.48 15.33 -25.68
C GLY A 56 36.10 14.73 -25.44
N ASN A 57 36.12 13.50 -24.96
CA ASN A 57 35.11 12.90 -24.08
C ASN A 57 35.81 12.55 -22.76
N LEU A 58 35.26 13.00 -21.65
CA LEU A 58 35.64 12.58 -20.29
C LEU A 58 34.34 12.25 -19.55
N GLU A 59 33.90 11.00 -19.66
CA GLU A 59 33.15 10.34 -18.60
C GLU A 59 33.77 8.95 -18.46
N ASP A 60 34.58 8.78 -17.42
CA ASP A 60 34.84 7.49 -16.81
C ASP A 60 34.88 7.73 -15.30
N GLY A 61 34.21 6.84 -14.58
CA GLY A 61 33.69 7.08 -13.23
C GLY A 61 34.74 7.13 -12.12
N ASP A 62 34.39 7.89 -11.09
CA ASP A 62 34.88 7.68 -9.74
C ASP A 62 33.71 7.21 -8.86
N TYR A 63 33.74 5.92 -8.49
CA TYR A 63 32.97 5.38 -7.38
C TYR A 63 33.55 5.95 -6.08
N VAL A 64 32.88 6.96 -5.51
CA VAL A 64 33.26 7.53 -4.21
C VAL A 64 32.50 6.76 -3.12
N PRO A 65 33.18 6.23 -2.08
CA PRO A 65 32.52 5.53 -0.97
C PRO A 65 31.49 6.42 -0.27
N SER A 66 30.33 5.85 0.03
CA SER A 66 29.13 6.49 0.64
C SER A 66 29.35 7.18 2.00
N GLN A 67 30.57 7.18 2.54
CA GLN A 67 30.90 7.79 3.83
C GLN A 67 31.20 9.30 3.76
N GLU A 68 31.59 9.86 2.62
CA GLU A 68 31.91 11.30 2.54
C GLU A 68 30.68 12.19 2.27
N LEU A 69 29.58 11.66 1.75
CA LEU A 69 28.33 12.43 1.59
C LEU A 69 27.62 12.68 2.93
N ASN A 70 27.78 11.78 3.91
CA ASN A 70 27.05 11.85 5.17
C ASN A 70 27.55 12.98 6.11
N ASN A 71 28.73 13.55 5.84
CA ASN A 71 29.30 14.63 6.65
C ASN A 71 28.83 16.04 6.25
N ASN A 72 28.16 16.19 5.10
CA ASN A 72 27.69 17.50 4.64
C ASN A 72 26.23 17.81 5.01
N LEU A 73 25.48 16.84 5.54
CA LEU A 73 24.11 17.03 6.06
C LEU A 73 24.07 17.50 7.52
N VAL A 74 25.22 17.56 8.21
CA VAL A 74 25.33 17.98 9.63
C VAL A 74 25.74 19.45 9.78
N ASN A 75 26.08 20.16 8.70
CA ASN A 75 26.38 21.59 8.74
C ASN A 75 25.30 22.41 8.03
N GLY A 76 24.56 23.20 8.81
CA GLY A 76 23.42 24.02 8.38
C GLY A 76 23.76 25.15 7.39
N ASN A 77 24.02 24.78 6.14
CA ASN A 77 23.98 25.68 4.99
C ASN A 77 23.30 24.96 3.82
N SER A 78 21.97 24.93 3.81
CA SER A 78 21.17 24.48 2.67
C SER A 78 21.35 25.46 1.50
N LYS A 79 22.34 25.19 0.64
CA LYS A 79 22.46 25.86 -0.65
C LYS A 79 21.39 25.28 -1.58
N VAL A 80 20.36 26.07 -1.86
CA VAL A 80 19.41 25.82 -2.95
C VAL A 80 20.22 25.62 -4.25
N PRO A 81 19.98 24.55 -5.03
CA PRO A 81 20.71 24.28 -6.27
C PRO A 81 20.59 25.46 -7.23
N ALA A 82 21.72 26.00 -7.68
CA ALA A 82 21.72 27.15 -8.59
C ALA A 82 21.59 26.73 -10.06
N THR A 83 21.90 25.46 -10.36
CA THR A 83 21.92 24.91 -11.71
C THR A 83 21.12 23.61 -11.81
N LEU A 84 20.64 23.31 -13.02
CA LEU A 84 19.93 22.07 -13.31
C LEU A 84 20.80 20.84 -13.03
N ASP A 85 22.11 20.90 -13.28
CA ASP A 85 23.00 19.75 -13.09
C ASP A 85 23.33 19.48 -11.61
N GLU A 86 23.31 20.51 -10.76
CA GLU A 86 23.34 20.32 -9.30
C GLU A 86 22.02 19.69 -8.82
N TYR A 87 20.88 20.18 -9.31
CA TYR A 87 19.57 19.62 -8.99
C TYR A 87 19.48 18.14 -9.36
N LYS A 88 19.90 17.78 -10.58
CA LYS A 88 19.97 16.39 -11.07
C LYS A 88 20.72 15.46 -10.12
N ARG A 89 21.89 15.89 -9.62
CA ARG A 89 22.75 15.07 -8.75
C ARG A 89 22.13 14.87 -7.37
N LEU A 90 21.50 15.91 -6.82
CA LEU A 90 20.87 15.85 -5.50
C LEU A 90 19.53 15.10 -5.50
N LEU A 91 18.87 15.02 -6.65
CA LEU A 91 17.56 14.38 -6.78
C LEU A 91 17.65 12.85 -6.77
N VAL A 92 18.72 12.27 -7.34
CA VAL A 92 18.86 10.81 -7.45
C VAL A 92 18.82 10.12 -6.07
N PRO A 93 19.58 10.56 -5.04
CA PRO A 93 19.50 9.98 -3.71
C PRO A 93 18.09 10.00 -3.09
N VAL A 94 17.35 11.10 -3.27
CA VAL A 94 15.97 11.24 -2.75
C VAL A 94 15.04 10.19 -3.37
N ILE A 95 15.15 9.97 -4.69
CA ILE A 95 14.34 8.95 -5.39
C ILE A 95 14.75 7.53 -4.97
N GLU A 96 16.05 7.26 -4.80
CA GLU A 96 16.55 5.96 -4.34
C GLU A 96 16.11 5.61 -2.91
N GLU A 97 16.19 6.60 -2.02
CA GLU A 97 15.73 6.47 -0.65
C GLU A 97 14.22 6.22 -0.61
N TYR A 98 13.45 6.94 -1.44
CA TYR A 98 12.03 6.67 -1.60
C TYR A 98 11.75 5.25 -2.10
N PHE A 99 12.43 4.76 -3.15
CA PHE A 99 12.21 3.38 -3.63
C PHE A 99 12.60 2.32 -2.59
N SER A 100 13.52 2.64 -1.68
CA SER A 100 13.93 1.76 -0.59
C SER A 100 12.93 1.74 0.57
N THR A 101 12.37 2.91 0.92
CA THR A 101 11.58 3.10 2.15
C THR A 101 10.08 3.14 1.91
N GLY A 102 9.64 3.64 0.77
CA GLY A 102 8.25 3.98 0.47
C GLY A 102 7.70 5.17 1.26
N ASP A 103 8.55 5.94 1.94
CA ASP A 103 8.13 7.08 2.76
C ASP A 103 7.89 8.32 1.87
N VAL A 104 6.61 8.55 1.56
CA VAL A 104 6.15 9.65 0.70
C VAL A 104 6.44 11.00 1.34
N GLU A 105 6.24 11.13 2.64
CA GLU A 105 6.39 12.36 3.41
C GLU A 105 7.86 12.74 3.54
N LEU A 106 8.74 11.77 3.75
CA LEU A 106 10.19 11.98 3.71
C LEU A 106 10.61 12.51 2.34
N ALA A 107 10.26 11.80 1.27
CA ALA A 107 10.57 12.21 -0.10
C ALA A 107 10.02 13.61 -0.43
N ALA A 108 8.80 13.94 0.00
CA ALA A 108 8.20 15.26 -0.16
C ALA A 108 8.91 16.34 0.67
N SER A 109 9.38 16.02 1.88
CA SER A 109 10.13 16.94 2.72
C SER A 109 11.52 17.23 2.16
N GLU A 110 12.20 16.20 1.64
CA GLU A 110 13.51 16.32 1.01
C GLU A 110 13.42 17.10 -0.28
N LEU A 111 12.44 16.80 -1.14
CA LEU A 111 12.18 17.55 -2.36
C LEU A 111 11.87 19.03 -2.07
N ARG A 112 11.08 19.33 -1.03
CA ARG A 112 10.87 20.71 -0.55
C ARG A 112 12.16 21.37 -0.08
N SER A 113 13.04 20.62 0.59
CA SER A 113 14.31 21.14 1.12
C SER A 113 15.34 21.42 0.03
N LEU A 114 15.30 20.68 -1.08
CA LEU A 114 16.09 20.98 -2.28
C LEU A 114 15.68 22.35 -2.86
N GLY A 115 14.40 22.71 -2.74
CA GLY A 115 13.85 23.92 -3.34
C GLY A 115 13.94 23.89 -4.88
N SER A 116 13.85 25.07 -5.50
CA SER A 116 13.94 25.25 -6.96
C SER A 116 12.74 24.71 -7.75
N ASP A 117 11.54 25.19 -7.42
CA ASP A 117 10.26 24.83 -8.04
C ASP A 117 10.26 24.86 -9.59
N GLN A 118 11.14 25.66 -10.18
CA GLN A 118 11.37 25.70 -11.62
C GLN A 118 11.76 24.35 -12.21
N PHE A 119 12.44 23.48 -11.46
CA PHE A 119 12.93 22.16 -11.89
C PHE A 119 11.99 21.00 -11.51
N HIS A 120 10.83 21.26 -10.91
CA HIS A 120 9.88 20.20 -10.53
C HIS A 120 9.38 19.37 -11.72
N SER A 121 9.34 19.93 -12.93
CA SER A 121 9.03 19.17 -14.16
C SER A 121 10.10 18.11 -14.45
N TYR A 122 11.37 18.41 -14.15
CA TYR A 122 12.45 17.45 -14.26
C TYR A 122 12.37 16.35 -13.19
N PHE A 123 11.88 16.65 -11.98
CA PHE A 123 11.66 15.61 -10.97
C PHE A 123 10.68 14.54 -11.47
N VAL A 124 9.53 14.94 -12.03
CA VAL A 124 8.55 14.03 -12.62
C VAL A 124 9.20 13.15 -13.70
N LYS A 125 9.95 13.77 -14.64
CA LYS A 125 10.71 13.04 -15.66
C LYS A 125 11.68 12.03 -15.03
N LYS A 126 12.46 12.45 -14.05
CA LYS A 126 13.53 11.63 -13.47
C LYS A 126 12.98 10.47 -12.65
N LEU A 127 11.93 10.70 -11.87
CA LEU A 127 11.25 9.67 -11.09
C LEU A 127 10.70 8.57 -11.99
N VAL A 128 9.94 8.93 -13.02
CA VAL A 128 9.32 7.95 -13.93
C VAL A 128 10.40 7.20 -14.72
N SER A 129 11.39 7.91 -15.28
CA SER A 129 12.47 7.23 -16.03
C SER A 129 13.29 6.26 -15.17
N MET A 130 13.56 6.59 -13.90
CA MET A 130 14.22 5.66 -12.97
C MET A 130 13.35 4.45 -12.62
N ALA A 131 12.03 4.63 -12.53
CA ALA A 131 11.10 3.54 -12.24
C ALA A 131 10.92 2.58 -13.44
N MET A 132 10.94 3.12 -14.66
CA MET A 132 10.76 2.32 -15.89
C MET A 132 11.86 1.27 -16.07
N ASP A 133 13.07 1.53 -15.58
CA ASP A 133 14.24 0.63 -15.63
C ASP A 133 14.27 -0.39 -14.46
N ARG A 134 13.17 -0.49 -13.70
CA ARG A 134 13.07 -1.31 -12.47
C ARG A 134 11.86 -2.23 -12.49
N HIS A 135 11.60 -2.90 -11.36
CA HIS A 135 10.49 -3.85 -11.22
C HIS A 135 9.17 -3.10 -11.06
N ASP A 136 8.06 -3.82 -11.19
CA ASP A 136 6.73 -3.25 -11.12
C ASP A 136 6.45 -2.54 -9.78
N LYS A 137 7.12 -2.98 -8.69
CA LYS A 137 7.10 -2.30 -7.40
C LYS A 137 7.52 -0.83 -7.53
N GLU A 138 8.67 -0.54 -8.12
CA GLU A 138 9.15 0.84 -8.24
C GLU A 138 8.31 1.66 -9.21
N LYS A 139 7.72 1.01 -10.24
CA LYS A 139 6.76 1.65 -11.13
C LYS A 139 5.50 2.11 -10.40
N GLU A 140 4.93 1.25 -9.57
CA GLU A 140 3.79 1.57 -8.70
C GLU A 140 4.14 2.65 -7.68
N MET A 141 5.30 2.55 -7.03
CA MET A 141 5.78 3.56 -6.09
C MET A 141 5.91 4.94 -6.75
N ALA A 142 6.43 5.01 -7.97
CA ALA A 142 6.50 6.28 -8.71
C ALA A 142 5.10 6.87 -8.96
N SER A 143 4.12 6.06 -9.35
CA SER A 143 2.73 6.52 -9.51
C SER A 143 2.11 7.00 -8.21
N VAL A 144 2.31 6.27 -7.10
CA VAL A 144 1.85 6.67 -5.76
C VAL A 144 2.48 8.00 -5.33
N LEU A 145 3.79 8.16 -5.53
CA LEU A 145 4.50 9.39 -5.16
C LEU A 145 4.01 10.59 -5.98
N LEU A 146 3.82 10.41 -7.29
CA LEU A 146 3.27 11.46 -8.15
C LEU A 146 1.86 11.86 -7.72
N SER A 147 1.00 10.89 -7.40
CA SER A 147 -0.36 11.15 -6.91
C SER A 147 -0.34 11.91 -5.58
N ALA A 148 0.50 11.47 -4.63
CA ALA A 148 0.58 12.09 -3.30
C ALA A 148 1.20 13.49 -3.31
N MET A 149 2.14 13.76 -4.22
CA MET A 149 2.77 15.08 -4.37
C MET A 149 1.95 16.04 -5.24
N TYR A 150 0.99 15.52 -6.01
CA TYR A 150 0.11 16.33 -6.85
C TYR A 150 -0.73 17.28 -6.00
N ALA A 151 -0.90 18.51 -6.47
CA ALA A 151 -1.60 19.61 -5.80
C ALA A 151 -0.97 20.15 -4.50
N ASP A 152 -0.18 19.37 -3.75
CA ASP A 152 0.58 19.87 -2.58
C ASP A 152 1.94 20.48 -2.98
N LEU A 153 2.75 19.72 -3.72
CA LEU A 153 4.13 20.10 -4.07
C LEU A 153 4.31 20.32 -5.58
N LEU A 154 3.58 19.54 -6.38
CA LEU A 154 3.67 19.54 -7.84
C LEU A 154 2.36 20.06 -8.43
N SER A 155 2.46 21.17 -9.18
CA SER A 155 1.31 21.73 -9.89
C SER A 155 0.99 20.92 -11.16
N SER A 156 -0.26 21.00 -11.63
CA SER A 156 -0.69 20.38 -12.89
C SER A 156 0.14 20.80 -14.10
N SER A 157 0.63 22.05 -14.12
CA SER A 157 1.56 22.53 -15.14
C SER A 157 2.90 21.76 -15.09
N LYS A 158 3.47 21.55 -13.90
CA LYS A 158 4.74 20.82 -13.72
C LYS A 158 4.61 19.34 -14.02
N MET A 159 3.48 18.72 -13.68
CA MET A 159 3.16 17.35 -14.09
C MET A 159 3.11 17.22 -15.62
N SER A 160 2.32 18.08 -16.27
CA SER A 160 2.17 18.08 -17.73
C SER A 160 3.50 18.29 -18.44
N GLU A 161 4.30 19.25 -17.97
CA GLU A 161 5.64 19.54 -18.50
C GLU A 161 6.59 18.35 -18.32
N GLY A 162 6.57 17.69 -17.15
CA GLY A 162 7.40 16.51 -16.89
C GLY A 162 7.04 15.31 -17.77
N PHE A 163 5.75 15.06 -18.00
CA PHE A 163 5.30 14.02 -18.94
C PHE A 163 5.64 14.36 -20.40
N MET A 164 5.57 15.63 -20.79
CA MET A 164 6.07 16.06 -22.11
C MET A 164 7.56 15.78 -22.29
N MET A 165 8.38 16.04 -21.27
CA MET A 165 9.81 15.71 -21.32
C MET A 165 10.07 14.20 -21.44
N LEU A 166 9.20 13.35 -20.88
CA LEU A 166 9.29 11.89 -21.04
C LEU A 166 8.98 11.48 -22.48
N PHE A 167 7.96 12.07 -23.12
CA PHE A 167 7.63 11.79 -24.51
C PHE A 167 8.72 12.24 -25.48
N GLU A 168 9.33 13.40 -25.22
CA GLU A 168 10.47 13.92 -25.99
C GLU A 168 11.71 13.03 -25.86
N SER A 169 11.86 12.32 -24.74
CA SER A 169 12.96 11.38 -24.49
C SER A 169 12.60 9.90 -24.71
N ALA A 170 11.42 9.60 -25.26
CA ALA A 170 10.97 8.23 -25.47
C ALA A 170 11.87 7.43 -26.43
N GLU A 171 12.54 8.11 -27.36
CA GLU A 171 13.53 7.49 -28.25
C GLU A 171 14.76 7.01 -27.49
N ASP A 172 15.32 7.85 -26.63
CA ASP A 172 16.48 7.53 -25.79
C ASP A 172 16.13 6.45 -24.76
N LEU A 173 14.97 6.58 -24.09
CA LEU A 173 14.52 5.60 -23.09
C LEU A 173 14.35 4.20 -23.68
N ALA A 174 13.91 4.11 -24.93
CA ALA A 174 13.73 2.84 -25.62
C ALA A 174 15.04 2.19 -26.11
N VAL A 175 16.18 2.88 -25.97
CA VAL A 175 17.51 2.27 -26.19
C VAL A 175 17.86 1.36 -25.01
N ASP A 176 17.58 1.81 -23.79
CA ASP A 176 17.95 1.11 -22.57
C ASP A 176 16.85 0.17 -22.07
N ILE A 177 15.58 0.49 -22.35
CA ILE A 177 14.41 -0.24 -21.85
C ILE A 177 13.64 -0.82 -23.04
N PRO A 178 13.67 -2.16 -23.27
CA PRO A 178 13.05 -2.79 -24.45
C PRO A 178 11.56 -2.47 -24.62
N ASP A 179 10.80 -2.42 -23.52
CA ASP A 179 9.36 -2.18 -23.51
C ASP A 179 9.00 -0.75 -23.06
N ALA A 180 9.91 0.23 -23.27
CA ALA A 180 9.74 1.61 -22.81
C ALA A 180 8.41 2.24 -23.23
N ILE A 181 7.95 1.93 -24.45
CA ILE A 181 6.71 2.47 -25.02
C ILE A 181 5.49 2.00 -24.22
N ASP A 182 5.40 0.69 -23.98
CA ASP A 182 4.28 0.08 -23.25
C ASP A 182 4.28 0.52 -21.78
N VAL A 183 5.45 0.51 -21.13
CA VAL A 183 5.58 0.92 -19.73
C VAL A 183 5.21 2.40 -19.55
N LEU A 184 5.72 3.29 -20.42
CA LEU A 184 5.38 4.71 -20.35
C LEU A 184 3.90 4.95 -20.68
N ALA A 185 3.31 4.17 -21.58
CA ALA A 185 1.88 4.24 -21.89
C ALA A 185 1.02 3.89 -20.66
N VAL A 186 1.43 2.91 -19.85
CA VAL A 186 0.77 2.59 -18.57
C VAL A 186 0.89 3.76 -17.60
N PHE A 187 2.06 4.40 -17.46
CA PHE A 187 2.22 5.59 -16.62
C PHE A 187 1.29 6.73 -17.03
N VAL A 188 1.11 6.98 -18.33
CA VAL A 188 0.18 7.98 -18.85
C VAL A 188 -1.26 7.64 -18.50
N ALA A 189 -1.66 6.38 -18.72
CA ALA A 189 -3.01 5.94 -18.39
C ALA A 189 -3.26 6.03 -16.87
N ARG A 190 -2.28 5.67 -16.05
CA ARG A 190 -2.35 5.74 -14.58
C ARG A 190 -2.48 7.17 -14.10
N ALA A 191 -1.67 8.09 -14.63
CA ALA A 191 -1.74 9.51 -14.29
C ALA A 191 -3.07 10.16 -14.70
N ILE A 192 -3.73 9.68 -15.76
CA ILE A 192 -5.08 10.15 -16.14
C ILE A 192 -6.15 9.59 -15.21
N VAL A 193 -6.05 8.31 -14.84
CA VAL A 193 -6.97 7.67 -13.87
C VAL A 193 -6.84 8.29 -12.47
N ASP A 194 -5.62 8.62 -12.05
CA ASP A 194 -5.32 9.32 -10.78
C ASP A 194 -5.64 10.82 -10.80
N GLU A 195 -6.21 11.33 -11.90
CA GLU A 195 -6.54 12.75 -12.09
C GLU A 195 -5.34 13.72 -11.99
N ILE A 196 -4.11 13.19 -12.11
CA ILE A 196 -2.86 13.97 -12.18
C ILE A 196 -2.76 14.67 -13.55
N LEU A 197 -3.23 14.01 -14.60
CA LEU A 197 -3.32 14.54 -15.97
C LEU A 197 -4.77 14.53 -16.46
N PRO A 198 -5.29 15.63 -17.04
CA PRO A 198 -6.63 15.62 -17.61
C PRO A 198 -6.66 14.81 -18.92
N PRO A 199 -7.76 14.12 -19.30
CA PRO A 199 -7.84 13.35 -20.55
C PRO A 199 -7.51 14.16 -21.82
N VAL A 200 -7.82 15.46 -21.84
CA VAL A 200 -7.49 16.38 -22.95
C VAL A 200 -5.98 16.54 -23.18
N PHE A 201 -5.15 16.17 -22.19
CA PHE A 201 -3.69 16.21 -22.28
C PHE A 201 -3.17 15.39 -23.47
N ILE A 202 -3.76 14.22 -23.76
CA ILE A 202 -3.34 13.38 -24.89
C ILE A 202 -3.43 14.15 -26.21
N ILE A 203 -4.54 14.85 -26.44
CA ILE A 203 -4.77 15.63 -27.66
C ILE A 203 -3.75 16.77 -27.77
N ARG A 204 -3.48 17.46 -26.65
CA ARG A 204 -2.51 18.55 -26.61
C ARG A 204 -1.09 18.07 -26.85
N ALA A 205 -0.69 16.97 -26.22
CA ALA A 205 0.63 16.37 -26.39
C ALA A 205 0.86 15.92 -27.84
N ARG A 206 -0.12 15.27 -28.48
CA ARG A 206 -0.06 14.90 -29.91
C ARG A 206 0.17 16.08 -30.84
N ALA A 207 -0.39 17.25 -30.53
CA ALA A 207 -0.22 18.45 -31.35
C ALA A 207 1.19 19.08 -31.24
N LEU A 208 1.93 18.75 -30.18
CA LEU A 208 3.26 19.30 -29.90
C LEU A 208 4.40 18.34 -30.29
N LEU A 209 4.13 17.04 -30.37
CA LEU A 209 5.13 16.01 -30.69
C LEU A 209 5.27 15.80 -32.21
N PRO A 210 6.46 15.38 -32.70
CA PRO A 210 6.66 15.00 -34.09
C PRO A 210 5.78 13.81 -34.49
N GLU A 211 5.19 13.85 -35.70
CA GLU A 211 4.16 12.93 -36.20
C GLU A 211 4.54 11.43 -36.15
N PHE A 212 5.83 11.12 -36.21
CA PHE A 212 6.38 9.76 -36.22
C PHE A 212 7.31 9.46 -35.03
N SER A 213 7.23 10.25 -33.96
CA SER A 213 8.04 10.02 -32.76
C SER A 213 7.51 8.84 -31.92
N LYS A 214 8.39 8.16 -31.18
CA LYS A 214 7.98 7.15 -30.18
C LYS A 214 7.06 7.75 -29.11
N GLY A 215 7.17 9.04 -28.81
CA GLY A 215 6.25 9.75 -27.92
C GLY A 215 4.79 9.73 -28.41
N ILE A 216 4.55 9.83 -29.72
CA ILE A 216 3.20 9.69 -30.28
C ILE A 216 2.71 8.25 -30.17
N GLU A 217 3.59 7.26 -30.35
CA GLU A 217 3.27 5.84 -30.20
C GLU A 217 2.83 5.52 -28.77
N VAL A 218 3.56 5.99 -27.75
CA VAL A 218 3.17 5.92 -26.34
C VAL A 218 1.74 6.41 -26.12
N LEU A 219 1.41 7.59 -26.66
CA LEU A 219 0.05 8.15 -26.55
C LEU A 219 -1.00 7.30 -27.28
N GLN A 220 -0.67 6.68 -28.42
CA GLN A 220 -1.58 5.77 -29.14
C GLN A 220 -1.84 4.49 -28.33
N VAL A 221 -0.81 3.92 -27.72
CA VAL A 221 -0.92 2.73 -26.88
C VAL A 221 -1.73 3.04 -25.62
N ALA A 222 -1.45 4.15 -24.93
CA ALA A 222 -2.20 4.58 -23.75
C ALA A 222 -3.71 4.71 -24.03
N GLU A 223 -4.06 5.38 -25.13
CA GLU A 223 -5.44 5.63 -25.52
C GLU A 223 -6.17 4.35 -25.94
N LYS A 224 -5.56 3.54 -26.82
CA LYS A 224 -6.22 2.35 -27.40
C LYS A 224 -6.25 1.16 -26.45
N SER A 225 -5.15 0.89 -25.76
CA SER A 225 -4.96 -0.35 -25.00
C SER A 225 -5.41 -0.24 -23.55
N TYR A 226 -5.42 0.97 -22.97
CA TYR A 226 -5.72 1.17 -21.56
C TYR A 226 -6.97 2.02 -21.35
N LEU A 227 -7.01 3.25 -21.87
CA LEU A 227 -8.10 4.19 -21.57
C LEU A 227 -9.41 3.87 -22.28
N SER A 228 -9.36 3.24 -23.45
CA SER A 228 -10.55 2.79 -24.19
C SER A 228 -11.10 1.45 -23.70
N ALA A 229 -10.42 0.77 -22.77
CA ALA A 229 -10.85 -0.53 -22.25
C ALA A 229 -12.03 -0.38 -21.27
N PRO A 230 -12.98 -1.33 -21.24
CA PRO A 230 -13.96 -1.41 -20.17
C PRO A 230 -13.23 -1.64 -18.83
N HIS A 231 -13.69 -0.98 -17.76
CA HIS A 231 -13.02 -1.01 -16.45
C HIS A 231 -11.56 -0.52 -16.46
N HIS A 232 -11.23 0.44 -17.34
CA HIS A 232 -9.86 0.96 -17.50
C HIS A 232 -9.20 1.41 -16.19
N ALA A 233 -9.94 2.01 -15.25
CA ALA A 233 -9.40 2.43 -13.97
C ALA A 233 -8.81 1.25 -13.17
N GLU A 234 -9.63 0.22 -12.95
CA GLU A 234 -9.24 -1.01 -12.24
C GLU A 234 -8.15 -1.80 -12.98
N LEU A 235 -8.23 -1.83 -14.32
CA LEU A 235 -7.23 -2.48 -15.16
C LEU A 235 -5.86 -1.84 -14.99
N VAL A 236 -5.78 -0.51 -15.00
CA VAL A 236 -4.52 0.24 -14.93
C VAL A 236 -3.96 0.24 -13.50
N GLU A 237 -4.80 0.35 -12.47
CA GLU A 237 -4.38 0.22 -11.07
C GLU A 237 -3.73 -1.13 -10.77
N ARG A 238 -4.24 -2.22 -11.36
CA ARG A 238 -3.69 -3.57 -11.14
C ARG A 238 -2.46 -3.90 -11.99
N LYS A 239 -2.07 -3.05 -12.95
CA LYS A 239 -0.97 -3.37 -13.88
C LYS A 239 0.36 -3.62 -13.17
N TRP A 240 0.60 -2.94 -12.06
CA TRP A 240 1.81 -3.10 -11.25
C TRP A 240 1.53 -3.63 -9.84
N GLY A 241 0.37 -4.27 -9.66
CA GLY A 241 0.02 -4.97 -8.43
C GLY A 241 -1.11 -4.35 -7.60
N GLY A 242 -1.63 -3.17 -7.95
CA GLY A 242 -2.78 -2.56 -7.28
C GLY A 242 -2.52 -2.36 -5.78
N SER A 243 -1.99 -1.19 -5.42
CA SER A 243 -1.37 -0.87 -4.13
C SER A 243 0.05 -1.42 -4.00
N THR A 244 0.91 -0.65 -3.34
CA THR A 244 2.32 -0.96 -3.02
C THR A 244 2.48 -2.19 -2.10
N ARG A 245 1.42 -3.00 -1.92
CA ARG A 245 1.32 -4.14 -1.02
C ARG A 245 0.79 -5.35 -1.80
N PHE A 246 1.68 -6.09 -2.45
CA PHE A 246 1.41 -7.48 -2.82
C PHE A 246 1.13 -8.27 -1.53
N THR A 247 -0.13 -8.58 -1.27
CA THR A 247 -0.55 -9.16 0.02
C THR A 247 -0.17 -10.64 0.12
N VAL A 248 -0.09 -11.19 1.35
CA VAL A 248 0.13 -12.62 1.53
C VAL A 248 -1.00 -13.41 0.90
N GLU A 249 -2.23 -12.94 1.01
CA GLU A 249 -3.43 -13.60 0.49
C GLU A 249 -3.39 -13.70 -1.04
N GLU A 250 -2.96 -12.64 -1.71
CA GLU A 250 -2.73 -12.65 -3.16
C GLU A 250 -1.57 -13.57 -3.56
N ALA A 251 -0.48 -13.58 -2.78
CA ALA A 251 0.62 -14.52 -2.96
C ALA A 251 0.14 -15.96 -2.84
N LYS A 252 -0.64 -16.23 -1.81
CA LYS A 252 -1.21 -17.53 -1.49
C LYS A 252 -2.15 -18.00 -2.60
N MET A 253 -3.01 -17.12 -3.12
CA MET A 253 -3.90 -17.41 -4.24
C MET A 253 -3.11 -17.69 -5.52
N ARG A 254 -2.13 -16.86 -5.88
CA ARG A 254 -1.30 -17.12 -7.08
C ARG A 254 -0.55 -18.43 -6.99
N ILE A 255 0.04 -18.74 -5.83
CA ILE A 255 0.69 -20.05 -5.61
C ILE A 255 -0.32 -21.19 -5.78
N GLN A 256 -1.54 -21.03 -5.26
CA GLN A 256 -2.60 -22.02 -5.42
C GLN A 256 -2.98 -22.25 -6.89
N ASP A 257 -3.05 -21.18 -7.68
CA ASP A 257 -3.39 -21.24 -9.10
C ASP A 257 -2.27 -21.89 -9.92
N ILE A 258 -1.01 -21.52 -9.67
CA ILE A 258 0.18 -22.14 -10.30
C ILE A 258 0.18 -23.66 -10.05
N LEU A 259 -0.08 -24.09 -8.81
CA LEU A 259 -0.09 -25.50 -8.46
C LEU A 259 -1.24 -26.26 -9.12
N LYS A 260 -2.43 -25.65 -9.24
CA LYS A 260 -3.56 -26.26 -9.95
C LYS A 260 -3.27 -26.40 -11.44
N GLU A 261 -2.79 -25.33 -12.08
CA GLU A 261 -2.42 -25.33 -13.49
C GLU A 261 -1.32 -26.36 -13.78
N TYR A 262 -0.33 -26.49 -12.90
CA TYR A 262 0.69 -27.52 -13.01
C TYR A 262 0.14 -28.94 -12.89
N VAL A 263 -0.81 -29.18 -11.98
CA VAL A 263 -1.45 -30.51 -11.86
C VAL A 263 -2.25 -30.86 -13.11
N GLU A 264 -2.84 -29.88 -13.78
CA GLU A 264 -3.58 -30.06 -15.04
C GLU A 264 -2.67 -30.24 -16.25
N SER A 265 -1.58 -29.48 -16.34
CA SER A 265 -0.67 -29.44 -17.51
C SER A 265 0.49 -30.43 -17.43
N GLY A 266 1.05 -30.64 -16.24
CA GLY A 266 2.29 -31.38 -16.00
C GLY A 266 3.56 -30.67 -16.48
N ASP A 267 3.47 -29.39 -16.86
CA ASP A 267 4.59 -28.60 -17.40
C ASP A 267 5.45 -28.00 -16.28
N THR A 268 6.64 -28.56 -16.06
CA THR A 268 7.55 -28.12 -14.99
C THR A 268 8.26 -26.82 -15.32
N ASP A 269 8.54 -26.54 -16.60
CA ASP A 269 9.24 -25.33 -17.02
C ASP A 269 8.35 -24.09 -16.84
N GLU A 270 7.07 -24.21 -17.21
CA GLU A 270 6.08 -23.15 -17.02
C GLU A 270 5.82 -22.89 -15.54
N ALA A 271 5.65 -23.95 -14.73
CA ALA A 271 5.52 -23.81 -13.28
C ALA A 271 6.75 -23.11 -12.66
N PHE A 272 7.97 -23.41 -13.12
CA PHE A 272 9.18 -22.74 -12.65
C PHE A 272 9.27 -21.29 -13.11
N ARG A 273 8.83 -20.97 -14.32
CA ARG A 273 8.72 -19.59 -14.81
C ARG A 273 7.78 -18.79 -13.90
N CYS A 274 6.56 -19.30 -13.67
CA CYS A 274 5.57 -18.65 -12.82
C CYS A 274 6.04 -18.50 -11.36
N ILE A 275 6.68 -19.53 -10.78
CA ILE A 275 7.25 -19.44 -9.42
C ILE A 275 8.35 -18.38 -9.34
N ARG A 276 9.21 -18.24 -10.37
CA ARG A 276 10.24 -17.18 -10.42
C ARG A 276 9.62 -15.79 -10.53
N GLU A 277 8.57 -15.65 -11.33
CA GLU A 277 7.86 -14.38 -11.54
C GLU A 277 7.12 -13.89 -10.30
N LEU A 278 6.86 -14.74 -9.31
CA LEU A 278 6.37 -14.29 -8.00
C LEU A 278 7.35 -13.31 -7.34
N GLY A 279 8.67 -13.46 -7.54
CA GLY A 279 9.67 -12.56 -6.95
C GLY A 279 9.82 -12.67 -5.43
N LEU A 280 9.39 -13.79 -4.82
CA LEU A 280 9.35 -13.98 -3.36
C LEU A 280 10.27 -15.12 -2.88
N PRO A 281 11.60 -14.98 -2.95
CA PRO A 281 12.53 -16.08 -2.65
C PRO A 281 12.43 -16.58 -1.21
N PHE A 282 12.01 -15.73 -0.27
CA PHE A 282 11.85 -16.08 1.15
C PHE A 282 10.49 -16.68 1.51
N PHE A 283 9.53 -16.66 0.58
CA PHE A 283 8.17 -17.18 0.76
C PHE A 283 7.92 -18.51 0.03
N LEU A 284 8.95 -19.09 -0.60
CA LEU A 284 8.83 -20.34 -1.37
C LEU A 284 8.46 -21.55 -0.51
N HIS A 285 8.66 -21.51 0.81
CA HIS A 285 8.14 -22.51 1.74
C HIS A 285 6.62 -22.68 1.63
N GLU A 286 5.90 -21.65 1.20
CA GLU A 286 4.46 -21.69 1.02
C GLU A 286 4.06 -22.47 -0.25
N VAL A 287 4.88 -22.42 -1.30
CA VAL A 287 4.75 -23.30 -2.48
C VAL A 287 4.85 -24.76 -2.03
N VAL A 288 5.85 -25.07 -1.20
CA VAL A 288 6.08 -26.42 -0.67
C VAL A 288 4.89 -26.87 0.20
N LYS A 289 4.47 -26.05 1.16
CA LYS A 289 3.33 -26.34 2.05
C LYS A 289 2.07 -26.64 1.23
N ARG A 290 1.67 -25.73 0.33
CA ARG A 290 0.46 -25.91 -0.49
C ARG A 290 0.55 -27.10 -1.42
N ALA A 291 1.70 -27.33 -2.04
CA ALA A 291 1.90 -28.47 -2.93
C ALA A 291 1.69 -29.78 -2.16
N LEU A 292 2.31 -29.92 -0.98
CA LEU A 292 2.14 -31.10 -0.14
C LEU A 292 0.70 -31.26 0.34
N THR A 293 0.03 -30.19 0.77
CA THR A 293 -1.41 -30.21 1.12
C THR A 293 -2.26 -30.69 -0.07
N LEU A 294 -2.06 -30.13 -1.26
CA LEU A 294 -2.76 -30.53 -2.48
C LEU A 294 -2.53 -32.00 -2.83
N SER A 295 -1.32 -32.52 -2.61
CA SER A 295 -1.00 -33.93 -2.83
C SER A 295 -1.72 -34.89 -1.88
N MET A 296 -2.06 -34.44 -0.67
CA MET A 296 -2.80 -35.23 0.32
C MET A 296 -4.31 -35.14 0.10
N ASP A 297 -4.79 -33.99 -0.34
CA ASP A 297 -6.20 -33.75 -0.67
C ASP A 297 -6.60 -34.51 -1.95
N ASN A 298 -5.71 -34.52 -2.95
CA ASN A 298 -5.90 -35.25 -4.19
C ASN A 298 -4.73 -36.21 -4.49
N LEU A 299 -4.88 -37.47 -4.07
CA LEU A 299 -3.88 -38.53 -4.28
C LEU A 299 -3.52 -38.77 -5.75
N SER A 300 -4.38 -38.42 -6.71
CA SER A 300 -4.07 -38.56 -8.14
C SER A 300 -3.02 -37.53 -8.61
N SER A 301 -2.94 -36.37 -7.95
CA SER A 301 -1.98 -35.31 -8.25
C SER A 301 -0.59 -35.55 -7.61
N GLN A 302 -0.52 -36.45 -6.63
CA GLN A 302 0.67 -36.67 -5.82
C GLN A 302 1.95 -36.95 -6.63
N PRO A 303 1.96 -37.81 -7.68
CA PRO A 303 3.17 -38.05 -8.46
C PRO A 303 3.72 -36.79 -9.15
N LEU A 304 2.82 -35.94 -9.67
CA LEU A 304 3.20 -34.69 -10.34
C LEU A 304 3.76 -33.70 -9.32
N ILE A 305 3.12 -33.57 -8.17
CA ILE A 305 3.59 -32.68 -7.10
C ILE A 305 4.97 -33.09 -6.58
N LEU A 306 5.19 -34.38 -6.33
CA LEU A 306 6.50 -34.87 -5.91
C LEU A 306 7.57 -34.62 -6.98
N LYS A 307 7.23 -34.79 -8.26
CA LYS A 307 8.10 -34.43 -9.38
C LYS A 307 8.48 -32.94 -9.34
N LEU A 308 7.51 -32.04 -9.17
CA LEU A 308 7.75 -30.59 -9.10
C LEU A 308 8.68 -30.22 -7.96
N LEU A 309 8.42 -30.73 -6.76
CA LEU A 309 9.22 -30.40 -5.58
C LEU A 309 10.65 -30.98 -5.65
N LYS A 310 10.80 -32.17 -6.23
CA LYS A 310 12.10 -32.78 -6.50
C LYS A 310 12.91 -31.99 -7.52
N GLU A 311 12.31 -31.64 -8.65
CA GLU A 311 12.98 -30.87 -9.71
C GLU A 311 13.30 -29.45 -9.24
N SER A 312 12.43 -28.83 -8.43
CA SER A 312 12.68 -27.48 -7.88
C SER A 312 13.79 -27.47 -6.82
N ALA A 313 13.95 -28.54 -6.04
CA ALA A 313 15.10 -28.72 -5.17
C ALA A 313 16.40 -28.95 -5.97
N ALA A 314 16.37 -29.82 -6.98
CA ALA A 314 17.52 -30.12 -7.83
C ALA A 314 17.97 -28.90 -8.65
N GLY A 315 17.02 -28.11 -9.16
CA GLY A 315 17.27 -26.86 -9.89
C GLY A 315 17.61 -25.66 -9.01
N CYS A 316 17.71 -25.85 -7.68
CA CYS A 316 17.92 -24.77 -6.70
C CYS A 316 16.90 -23.62 -6.77
N LEU A 317 15.73 -23.85 -7.38
CA LEU A 317 14.63 -22.90 -7.39
C LEU A 317 14.09 -22.71 -5.97
N ILE A 318 13.94 -23.80 -5.22
CA ILE A 318 13.59 -23.79 -3.81
C ILE A 318 14.84 -24.22 -3.01
N SER A 319 15.34 -23.33 -2.15
CA SER A 319 16.49 -23.65 -1.29
C SER A 319 16.15 -24.75 -0.28
N SER A 320 17.15 -25.50 0.17
CA SER A 320 16.98 -26.53 1.21
C SER A 320 16.31 -25.97 2.48
N ASN A 321 16.61 -24.72 2.86
CA ASN A 321 15.97 -24.06 3.99
C ASN A 321 14.46 -23.81 3.75
N GLN A 322 14.09 -23.35 2.56
CA GLN A 322 12.68 -23.12 2.19
C GLN A 322 11.92 -24.45 2.07
N MET A 323 12.57 -25.50 1.57
CA MET A 323 12.00 -26.85 1.51
C MET A 323 11.70 -27.39 2.92
N SER A 324 12.69 -27.41 3.80
CA SER A 324 12.53 -27.86 5.19
C SER A 324 11.47 -27.04 5.93
N LYS A 325 11.46 -25.72 5.74
CA LYS A 325 10.45 -24.82 6.35
C LYS A 325 9.03 -25.13 5.87
N GLY A 326 8.85 -25.46 4.59
CA GLY A 326 7.55 -25.87 4.05
C GLY A 326 7.01 -27.16 4.68
N PHE A 327 7.87 -28.17 4.86
CA PHE A 327 7.54 -29.38 5.58
C PHE A 327 7.22 -29.11 7.06
N CYS A 328 7.98 -28.25 7.74
CA CYS A 328 7.69 -27.83 9.13
C CYS A 328 6.31 -27.18 9.24
N ARG A 329 5.97 -26.21 8.37
CA ARG A 329 4.68 -25.52 8.44
C ARG A 329 3.50 -26.46 8.18
N LEU A 330 3.69 -27.47 7.33
CA LEU A 330 2.67 -28.49 7.13
C LEU A 330 2.52 -29.39 8.36
N ALA A 331 3.63 -29.76 9.01
CA ALA A 331 3.62 -30.54 10.25
C ALA A 331 2.87 -29.80 11.37
N GLU A 332 3.07 -28.49 11.52
CA GLU A 332 2.35 -27.66 12.50
C GLU A 332 0.84 -27.63 12.27
N SER A 333 0.40 -27.65 11.01
CA SER A 333 -1.01 -27.68 10.63
C SER A 333 -1.57 -29.08 10.40
N ILE A 334 -0.82 -30.15 10.68
CA ILE A 334 -1.23 -31.51 10.29
C ILE A 334 -2.43 -32.01 11.11
N ASP A 335 -2.54 -31.58 12.36
CA ASP A 335 -3.66 -31.93 13.24
C ASP A 335 -4.96 -31.30 12.73
N ASP A 336 -4.91 -30.04 12.31
CA ASP A 336 -6.04 -29.31 11.72
C ASP A 336 -6.41 -29.92 10.36
N LEU A 337 -5.41 -30.18 9.51
CA LEU A 337 -5.63 -30.85 8.22
C LEU A 337 -6.19 -32.28 8.37
N SER A 338 -5.95 -32.93 9.51
CA SER A 338 -6.51 -34.25 9.80
C SER A 338 -8.01 -34.23 10.06
N LEU A 339 -8.59 -33.05 10.34
CA LEU A 339 -10.04 -32.87 10.45
C LEU A 339 -10.72 -33.03 9.08
N ASP A 340 -10.08 -32.51 8.03
CA ASP A 340 -10.57 -32.60 6.65
C ASP A 340 -10.13 -33.88 5.94
N ILE A 341 -8.90 -34.32 6.22
CA ILE A 341 -8.26 -35.50 5.59
C ILE A 341 -7.85 -36.49 6.69
N PRO A 342 -8.68 -37.51 7.02
CA PRO A 342 -8.41 -38.43 8.14
C PRO A 342 -7.08 -39.20 8.05
N SER A 343 -6.50 -39.30 6.85
CA SER A 343 -5.23 -39.98 6.59
C SER A 343 -4.01 -39.03 6.54
N ALA A 344 -4.19 -37.73 6.78
CA ALA A 344 -3.16 -36.70 6.62
C ALA A 344 -1.86 -37.03 7.35
N LYS A 345 -1.91 -37.41 8.63
CA LYS A 345 -0.71 -37.81 9.41
C LYS A 345 0.07 -38.94 8.74
N THR A 346 -0.64 -40.00 8.35
CA THR A 346 0.00 -41.17 7.71
C THR A 346 0.56 -40.87 6.32
N LEU A 347 -0.06 -39.94 5.60
CA LEU A 347 0.43 -39.48 4.30
C LEU A 347 1.65 -38.58 4.47
N PHE A 348 1.60 -37.67 5.44
CA PHE A 348 2.72 -36.79 5.77
C PHE A 348 3.98 -37.59 6.15
N ASP A 349 3.85 -38.60 7.02
CA ASP A 349 4.98 -39.46 7.38
C ASP A 349 5.59 -40.17 6.16
N LYS A 350 4.74 -40.65 5.23
CA LYS A 350 5.20 -41.26 3.96
C LYS A 350 5.90 -40.24 3.06
N LEU A 351 5.39 -39.02 2.99
CA LEU A 351 5.98 -37.93 2.19
C LEU A 351 7.34 -37.53 2.74
N VAL A 352 7.49 -37.41 4.07
CA VAL A 352 8.78 -37.13 4.73
C VAL A 352 9.78 -38.24 4.41
N LEU A 353 9.40 -39.51 4.60
CA LEU A 353 10.28 -40.65 4.26
C LEU A 353 10.71 -40.64 2.79
N THR A 354 9.79 -40.34 1.88
CA THR A 354 10.07 -40.25 0.44
C THR A 354 11.06 -39.12 0.16
N ALA A 355 10.79 -37.92 0.69
CA ALA A 355 11.63 -36.73 0.45
C ALA A 355 13.06 -36.89 1.01
N THR A 356 13.21 -37.51 2.19
CA THR A 356 14.52 -37.83 2.76
C THR A 356 15.23 -38.92 1.97
N SER A 357 14.52 -39.97 1.53
CA SER A 357 15.12 -41.06 0.74
C SER A 357 15.60 -40.60 -0.63
N GLU A 358 14.91 -39.62 -1.21
CA GLU A 358 15.24 -39.05 -2.53
C GLU A 358 16.16 -37.83 -2.45
N GLY A 359 16.54 -37.41 -1.24
CA GLY A 359 17.59 -36.41 -1.00
C GLY A 359 17.20 -34.95 -1.23
N TRP A 360 15.91 -34.62 -1.25
CA TRP A 360 15.42 -33.24 -1.35
C TRP A 360 14.90 -32.66 -0.02
N LEU A 361 14.90 -33.47 1.05
CA LEU A 361 14.74 -33.04 2.44
C LEU A 361 15.91 -33.57 3.29
N ASP A 362 16.43 -32.77 4.21
CA ASP A 362 17.57 -33.17 5.06
C ASP A 362 17.21 -34.39 5.94
N ALA A 363 18.14 -35.32 6.10
CA ALA A 363 17.99 -36.47 7.00
C ALA A 363 17.93 -36.05 8.47
N SER A 364 18.40 -34.85 8.82
CA SER A 364 18.21 -34.27 10.15
C SER A 364 16.83 -33.64 10.36
N PHE A 365 15.93 -33.70 9.38
CA PHE A 365 14.55 -33.24 9.54
C PHE A 365 13.88 -34.06 10.65
N THR A 366 13.80 -33.45 11.83
CA THR A 366 13.12 -34.02 12.98
C THR A 366 11.66 -33.64 12.84
N THR A 367 10.75 -34.60 12.76
CA THR A 367 9.32 -34.33 12.92
C THR A 367 9.15 -33.45 14.14
N CYS A 368 8.61 -32.24 13.97
CA CYS A 368 8.39 -31.29 15.05
C CYS A 368 7.18 -31.71 15.91
N SER A 369 7.12 -33.00 16.29
CA SER A 369 6.07 -33.62 17.09
C SER A 369 6.68 -34.35 18.30
N ALA A 370 6.27 -33.89 19.47
CA ALA A 370 6.45 -34.41 20.83
C ALA A 370 7.85 -34.26 21.48
N PRO A 371 8.03 -33.31 22.42
CA PRO A 371 8.96 -33.51 23.52
C PRO A 371 8.51 -34.73 24.32
N SER A 372 9.48 -35.57 24.67
CA SER A 372 9.38 -36.78 25.50
C SER A 372 8.29 -36.73 26.59
N GLU A 373 7.45 -37.75 26.56
CA GLU A 373 6.45 -38.07 27.58
C GLU A 373 7.08 -38.26 28.96
N ASP A 374 6.23 -38.06 29.97
CA ASP A 374 6.47 -38.20 31.40
C ASP A 374 7.16 -37.00 32.06
N MET A 375 6.44 -35.87 32.11
CA MET A 375 6.29 -34.94 33.27
C MET A 375 5.58 -33.60 32.89
N GLN A 376 5.29 -33.33 31.60
CA GLN A 376 4.76 -32.02 31.12
C GLN A 376 3.29 -32.01 30.62
N ASN A 377 2.60 -33.15 30.54
CA ASN A 377 1.28 -33.22 29.88
C ASN A 377 0.16 -32.41 30.57
N ALA A 378 0.20 -32.26 31.90
CA ALA A 378 -0.84 -31.52 32.62
C ALA A 378 -0.76 -29.99 32.47
N SER A 379 0.42 -29.44 32.16
CA SER A 379 0.60 -28.00 31.92
C SER A 379 0.31 -27.62 30.46
N GLY A 380 0.68 -28.49 29.50
CA GLY A 380 0.41 -28.27 28.08
C GLY A 380 -1.09 -28.21 27.76
N GLU A 381 -1.89 -29.12 28.32
CA GLU A 381 -3.33 -29.16 28.09
C GLU A 381 -4.06 -27.95 28.68
N LYS A 382 -3.63 -27.48 29.87
CA LYS A 382 -4.13 -26.23 30.47
C LYS A 382 -3.81 -25.01 29.63
N ILE A 383 -2.59 -24.92 29.08
CA ILE A 383 -2.20 -23.83 28.19
C ILE A 383 -3.01 -23.87 26.89
N LYS A 384 -3.29 -25.06 26.36
CA LYS A 384 -4.12 -25.23 25.15
C LYS A 384 -5.55 -24.74 25.39
N HIS A 385 -6.20 -25.22 26.46
CA HIS A 385 -7.53 -24.76 26.86
C HIS A 385 -7.57 -23.25 27.07
N PHE A 386 -6.59 -22.69 27.78
CA PHE A 386 -6.52 -21.23 27.98
C PHE A 386 -6.42 -20.46 26.66
N LYS A 387 -5.63 -20.95 25.69
CA LYS A 387 -5.50 -20.32 24.36
C LYS A 387 -6.77 -20.40 23.53
N GLU A 388 -7.57 -21.45 23.69
CA GLU A 388 -8.87 -21.63 23.01
C GLU A 388 -9.88 -20.65 23.58
N GLU A 389 -10.09 -20.66 24.90
CA GLU A 389 -11.00 -19.73 25.59
C GLU A 389 -10.62 -18.27 25.41
N SER A 390 -9.32 -17.94 25.50
CA SER A 390 -8.82 -16.59 25.19
C SER A 390 -9.21 -16.16 23.78
N GLY A 391 -9.23 -17.09 22.82
CA GLY A 391 -9.64 -16.80 21.45
C GLY A 391 -11.10 -16.40 21.35
N HIS A 392 -11.98 -17.11 22.07
CA HIS A 392 -13.41 -16.79 22.12
C HIS A 392 -13.66 -15.42 22.75
N ILE A 393 -13.03 -15.14 23.90
CA ILE A 393 -13.16 -13.84 24.60
C ILE A 393 -12.69 -12.68 23.70
N ILE A 394 -11.55 -12.84 23.01
CA ILE A 394 -11.01 -11.80 22.10
C ILE A 394 -11.95 -11.57 20.92
N GLN A 395 -12.50 -12.64 20.34
CA GLN A 395 -13.42 -12.54 19.21
C GLN A 395 -14.73 -11.85 19.60
N GLU A 396 -15.28 -12.18 20.77
CA GLU A 396 -16.46 -11.52 21.31
C GLU A 396 -16.20 -10.04 21.55
N TYR A 397 -15.07 -9.68 22.17
CA TYR A 397 -14.68 -8.30 22.38
C TYR A 397 -14.54 -7.51 21.07
N PHE A 398 -13.97 -8.08 20.01
CA PHE A 398 -13.90 -7.40 18.71
C PHE A 398 -15.27 -7.13 18.09
N LEU A 399 -16.30 -7.90 18.47
CA LEU A 399 -17.68 -7.70 18.01
C LEU A 399 -18.45 -6.72 18.89
N SER A 400 -18.24 -6.78 20.21
CA SER A 400 -19.03 -6.02 21.20
C SER A 400 -18.41 -4.69 21.62
N ASP A 401 -17.07 -4.57 21.56
CA ASP A 401 -16.27 -3.50 22.18
C ASP A 401 -16.55 -3.33 23.70
N ASP A 402 -16.96 -4.41 24.37
CA ASP A 402 -17.28 -4.42 25.79
C ASP A 402 -16.04 -4.79 26.64
N VAL A 403 -15.30 -3.77 27.07
CA VAL A 403 -14.11 -3.93 27.92
C VAL A 403 -14.45 -4.54 29.29
N PRO A 404 -15.48 -4.06 30.04
CA PRO A 404 -15.89 -4.68 31.30
C PRO A 404 -16.19 -6.18 31.20
N GLU A 405 -16.93 -6.61 30.17
CA GLU A 405 -17.27 -8.02 30.00
C GLU A 405 -16.02 -8.86 29.74
N LEU A 406 -15.11 -8.41 28.86
CA LEU A 406 -13.85 -9.10 28.61
C LEU A 406 -13.03 -9.26 29.91
N ILE A 407 -12.97 -8.23 30.75
CA ILE A 407 -12.26 -8.28 32.04
C ILE A 407 -12.88 -9.32 32.98
N ILE A 408 -14.22 -9.42 33.01
CA ILE A 408 -14.93 -10.42 33.79
C ILE A 408 -14.61 -11.82 33.27
N SER A 409 -14.78 -12.08 31.97
CA SER A 409 -14.51 -13.40 31.38
C SER A 409 -13.05 -13.83 31.60
N LEU A 410 -12.10 -12.91 31.45
CA LEU A 410 -10.68 -13.21 31.67
C LEU A 410 -10.36 -13.50 33.15
N ARG A 411 -11.06 -12.85 34.09
CA ARG A 411 -10.93 -13.13 35.53
C ARG A 411 -11.54 -14.48 35.90
N GLU A 412 -12.63 -14.88 35.24
CA GLU A 412 -13.27 -16.18 35.43
C GLU A 412 -12.38 -17.34 35.00
N LEU A 413 -11.55 -17.15 33.96
CA LEU A 413 -10.53 -18.14 33.57
C LEU A 413 -9.50 -18.43 34.67
N SER A 414 -9.37 -17.55 35.68
CA SER A 414 -8.62 -17.78 36.93
C SER A 414 -7.17 -18.26 36.72
N ALA A 415 -6.49 -17.78 35.67
CA ALA A 415 -5.14 -18.20 35.29
C ALA A 415 -4.21 -17.00 34.98
N PRO A 416 -3.88 -16.16 36.00
CA PRO A 416 -3.08 -14.96 35.80
C PRO A 416 -1.66 -15.23 35.27
N GLU A 417 -1.10 -16.41 35.53
CA GLU A 417 0.20 -16.84 34.99
C GLU A 417 0.24 -16.89 33.45
N TYR A 418 -0.91 -16.91 32.79
CA TYR A 418 -1.05 -16.93 31.33
C TYR A 418 -1.46 -15.58 30.73
N ASN A 419 -1.51 -14.50 31.53
CA ASN A 419 -1.75 -13.14 31.05
C ASN A 419 -0.80 -12.74 29.88
N PRO A 420 0.52 -13.04 29.91
CA PRO A 420 1.40 -12.79 28.77
C PRO A 420 0.98 -13.53 27.50
N ILE A 421 0.41 -14.74 27.64
CA ILE A 421 -0.08 -15.56 26.51
C ILE A 421 -1.34 -14.93 25.93
N PHE A 422 -2.25 -14.45 26.79
CA PHE A 422 -3.43 -13.70 26.36
C PHE A 422 -3.03 -12.45 25.57
N LEU A 423 -2.12 -11.63 26.10
CA LEU A 423 -1.65 -10.41 25.43
C LEU A 423 -1.03 -10.72 24.06
N LYS A 424 -0.18 -11.74 23.99
CA LYS A 424 0.37 -12.21 22.71
C LYS A 424 -0.74 -12.55 21.74
N LYS A 425 -1.73 -13.34 22.16
CA LYS A 425 -2.84 -13.75 21.28
C LYS A 425 -3.71 -12.57 20.85
N LEU A 426 -4.00 -11.64 21.76
CA LEU A 426 -4.78 -10.42 21.52
C LEU A 426 -4.16 -9.56 20.42
N ILE A 427 -2.87 -9.23 20.55
CA ILE A 427 -2.15 -8.40 19.57
C ILE A 427 -1.99 -9.16 18.25
N THR A 428 -1.64 -10.44 18.26
CA THR A 428 -1.54 -11.25 17.03
C THR A 428 -2.86 -11.28 16.26
N LEU A 429 -4.01 -11.48 16.92
CA LEU A 429 -5.32 -11.49 16.26
C LEU A 429 -5.74 -10.12 15.74
N ALA A 430 -5.32 -9.03 16.37
CA ALA A 430 -5.61 -7.67 15.88
C ALA A 430 -4.75 -7.29 14.67
N MET A 431 -3.48 -7.71 14.62
CA MET A 431 -2.60 -7.40 13.50
C MET A 431 -3.06 -8.03 12.17
N ASP A 432 -3.75 -9.17 12.24
CA ASP A 432 -4.35 -9.86 11.10
C ASP A 432 -5.70 -9.24 10.65
N ARG A 433 -6.08 -8.11 11.25
CA ARG A 433 -7.36 -7.43 11.04
C ARG A 433 -7.18 -5.97 10.63
N LYS A 434 -8.29 -5.23 10.57
CA LYS A 434 -8.30 -3.83 10.17
C LYS A 434 -7.74 -2.95 11.29
N ASN A 435 -7.45 -1.71 10.95
CA ASN A 435 -6.94 -0.72 11.89
C ASN A 435 -7.88 -0.47 13.08
N ARG A 436 -9.19 -0.72 12.93
CA ARG A 436 -10.17 -0.68 14.03
C ARG A 436 -9.78 -1.60 15.18
N GLU A 437 -9.53 -2.89 14.89
CA GLU A 437 -9.21 -3.87 15.93
C GLU A 437 -7.85 -3.57 16.58
N LYS A 438 -6.91 -3.01 15.80
CA LYS A 438 -5.60 -2.58 16.33
C LYS A 438 -5.74 -1.43 17.34
N GLU A 439 -6.61 -0.46 17.05
CA GLU A 439 -6.94 0.62 17.98
C GLU A 439 -7.70 0.09 19.21
N MET A 440 -8.69 -0.77 19.03
CA MET A 440 -9.42 -1.41 20.14
C MET A 440 -8.46 -2.12 21.10
N VAL A 441 -7.50 -2.89 20.58
CA VAL A 441 -6.49 -3.55 21.41
C VAL A 441 -5.62 -2.54 22.15
N SER A 442 -5.21 -1.47 21.51
CA SER A 442 -4.36 -0.45 22.14
C SER A 442 -5.07 0.23 23.32
N VAL A 443 -6.34 0.59 23.15
CA VAL A 443 -7.17 1.15 24.22
C VAL A 443 -7.39 0.12 25.33
N LEU A 444 -7.68 -1.14 24.96
CA LEU A 444 -7.88 -2.22 25.91
C LEU A 444 -6.63 -2.48 26.77
N LEU A 445 -5.43 -2.38 26.21
CA LEU A 445 -4.18 -2.58 26.96
C LEU A 445 -4.06 -1.61 28.15
N SER A 446 -4.50 -0.36 28.02
CA SER A 446 -4.54 0.58 29.13
C SER A 446 -5.48 0.10 30.24
N SER A 447 -6.70 -0.32 29.91
CA SER A 447 -7.65 -0.88 30.88
C SER A 447 -7.13 -2.15 31.54
N LEU A 448 -6.56 -3.07 30.75
CA LEU A 448 -5.98 -4.31 31.28
C LEU A 448 -4.82 -4.02 32.23
N SER A 449 -3.96 -3.04 31.91
CA SER A 449 -2.83 -2.67 32.78
C SER A 449 -3.24 -2.05 34.12
N LEU A 450 -4.43 -1.43 34.17
CA LEU A 450 -4.97 -0.83 35.39
C LEU A 450 -5.67 -1.86 36.28
N GLU A 451 -6.33 -2.87 35.68
CA GLU A 451 -7.25 -3.76 36.41
C GLU A 451 -6.77 -5.20 36.58
N LEU A 452 -5.96 -5.74 35.65
CA LEU A 452 -5.66 -7.19 35.60
C LEU A 452 -4.17 -7.51 35.42
N PHE A 453 -3.47 -6.79 34.55
CA PHE A 453 -2.13 -7.16 34.10
C PHE A 453 -1.08 -6.32 34.81
N SER A 454 -0.05 -6.98 35.35
CA SER A 454 1.12 -6.26 35.85
C SER A 454 1.98 -5.75 34.68
N THR A 455 2.81 -4.73 34.92
CA THR A 455 3.79 -4.27 33.92
C THR A 455 4.72 -5.40 33.46
N ASP A 456 5.07 -6.34 34.36
CA ASP A 456 5.87 -7.52 34.01
C ASP A 456 5.11 -8.49 33.08
N ASP A 457 3.79 -8.63 33.25
CA ASP A 457 2.97 -9.43 32.33
C ASP A 457 2.92 -8.80 30.94
N ILE A 458 2.76 -7.48 30.87
CA ILE A 458 2.79 -6.72 29.61
C ILE A 458 4.14 -6.89 28.92
N MET A 459 5.24 -6.67 29.65
CA MET A 459 6.59 -6.84 29.12
C MET A 459 6.83 -8.26 28.62
N LYS A 460 6.46 -9.28 29.39
CA LYS A 460 6.58 -10.70 28.98
C LYS A 460 5.77 -10.98 27.72
N GLY A 461 4.55 -10.45 27.62
CA GLY A 461 3.71 -10.64 26.43
C GLY A 461 4.34 -10.00 25.18
N PHE A 462 4.87 -8.78 25.30
CA PHE A 462 5.64 -8.14 24.21
C PHE A 462 6.92 -8.91 23.87
N ILE A 463 7.68 -9.41 24.86
CA ILE A 463 8.84 -10.26 24.62
C ILE A 463 8.43 -11.51 23.83
N MET A 464 7.34 -12.17 24.21
CA MET A 464 6.83 -13.36 23.50
C MET A 464 6.37 -13.07 22.08
N LEU A 465 5.85 -11.87 21.81
CA LEU A 465 5.50 -11.40 20.45
C LEU A 465 6.77 -11.14 19.62
N LEU A 466 7.74 -10.44 20.19
CA LEU A 466 8.97 -10.04 19.50
C LEU A 466 9.90 -11.24 19.25
N GLN A 467 9.94 -12.22 20.15
CA GLN A 467 10.66 -13.48 19.94
C GLN A 467 10.09 -14.29 18.77
N SER A 468 8.78 -14.18 18.51
CA SER A 468 8.13 -14.78 17.35
C SER A 468 7.81 -13.75 16.25
N ALA A 469 8.49 -12.60 16.20
CA ALA A 469 8.21 -11.58 15.18
C ALA A 469 8.53 -12.09 13.77
N GLU A 470 9.61 -12.86 13.62
CA GLU A 470 9.99 -13.48 12.34
C GLU A 470 8.96 -14.48 11.85
N ASP A 471 8.36 -15.25 12.77
CA ASP A 471 7.33 -16.24 12.46
C ASP A 471 5.99 -15.54 12.18
N THR A 472 5.63 -14.54 12.98
CA THR A 472 4.43 -13.71 12.77
C THR A 472 4.49 -12.99 11.42
N ALA A 473 5.69 -12.53 11.01
CA ALA A 473 5.90 -11.87 9.72
C ALA A 473 5.62 -12.77 8.51
N LEU A 474 5.59 -14.10 8.71
CA LEU A 474 5.21 -15.05 7.65
C LEU A 474 3.71 -15.05 7.38
N ASP A 475 2.91 -14.73 8.39
CA ASP A 475 1.47 -14.70 8.30
C ASP A 475 0.96 -13.27 8.06
N ILE A 476 1.72 -12.25 8.52
CA ILE A 476 1.41 -10.82 8.44
C ILE A 476 2.65 -10.06 7.94
N VAL A 477 2.70 -9.65 6.67
CA VAL A 477 3.92 -9.05 6.02
C VAL A 477 4.52 -7.91 6.84
N ASP A 478 3.68 -7.02 7.37
CA ASP A 478 4.10 -5.83 8.11
C ASP A 478 4.19 -6.06 9.63
N ALA A 479 4.22 -7.32 10.11
CA ALA A 479 4.22 -7.62 11.55
C ALA A 479 5.30 -6.86 12.34
N PRO A 480 6.57 -6.73 11.85
CA PRO A 480 7.58 -5.98 12.59
C PRO A 480 7.25 -4.49 12.74
N SER A 481 6.59 -3.89 11.74
CA SER A 481 6.18 -2.47 11.75
C SER A 481 4.93 -2.25 12.62
N GLU A 482 3.95 -3.15 12.52
CA GLU A 482 2.74 -3.10 13.36
C GLU A 482 3.07 -3.34 14.85
N LEU A 483 3.95 -4.31 15.15
CA LEU A 483 4.46 -4.51 16.51
C LEU A 483 5.24 -3.30 17.03
N ALA A 484 5.97 -2.60 16.16
CA ALA A 484 6.66 -1.37 16.54
C ALA A 484 5.66 -0.26 16.90
N LEU A 485 4.54 -0.16 16.17
CA LEU A 485 3.44 0.75 16.49
C LEU A 485 2.78 0.39 17.82
N PHE A 486 2.46 -0.89 18.07
CA PHE A 486 1.92 -1.34 19.36
C PHE A 486 2.85 -1.05 20.53
N LEU A 487 4.16 -1.27 20.38
CA LEU A 487 5.14 -0.91 21.41
C LEU A 487 5.20 0.61 21.64
N ALA A 488 5.23 1.40 20.57
CA ALA A 488 5.24 2.86 20.69
C ALA A 488 3.94 3.37 21.32
N ARG A 489 2.79 2.81 20.93
CA ARG A 489 1.47 3.14 21.47
C ARG A 489 1.38 2.81 22.95
N ALA A 490 1.84 1.63 23.36
CA ALA A 490 1.90 1.23 24.77
C ALA A 490 2.75 2.19 25.62
N VAL A 491 3.81 2.78 25.05
CA VAL A 491 4.60 3.81 25.74
C VAL A 491 3.86 5.16 25.82
N ILE A 492 3.17 5.57 24.74
CA ILE A 492 2.39 6.81 24.71
C ILE A 492 1.17 6.74 25.64
N ASP A 493 0.52 5.58 25.73
CA ASP A 493 -0.64 5.34 26.60
C ASP A 493 -0.24 4.99 28.05
N GLU A 494 1.05 5.18 28.40
CA GLU A 494 1.62 4.97 29.74
C GLU A 494 1.47 3.53 30.28
N VAL A 495 1.17 2.55 29.42
CA VAL A 495 1.15 1.12 29.74
C VAL A 495 2.57 0.61 29.97
N LEU A 496 3.54 1.13 29.22
CA LEU A 496 4.96 0.90 29.36
C LEU A 496 5.70 2.22 29.54
N ILE A 497 6.80 2.21 30.29
CA ILE A 497 7.73 3.35 30.33
C ILE A 497 8.88 3.13 29.33
N PRO A 498 9.54 4.20 28.85
CA PRO A 498 10.65 4.07 27.90
C PRO A 498 11.76 3.10 28.33
N LEU A 499 12.07 3.04 29.65
CA LEU A 499 13.04 2.10 30.20
C LEU A 499 12.65 0.62 30.00
N ASN A 500 11.36 0.29 29.91
CA ASN A 500 10.93 -1.07 29.64
C ASN A 500 11.37 -1.54 28.25
N LEU A 501 11.53 -0.63 27.27
CA LEU A 501 12.06 -0.99 25.96
C LEU A 501 13.52 -1.46 26.02
N ASP A 502 14.31 -0.98 26.99
CA ASP A 502 15.67 -1.47 27.23
C ASP A 502 15.64 -2.87 27.82
N GLU A 503 14.77 -3.11 28.80
CA GLU A 503 14.62 -4.43 29.41
C GLU A 503 14.12 -5.48 28.39
N ILE A 504 13.10 -5.13 27.61
CA ILE A 504 12.59 -5.97 26.52
C ILE A 504 13.72 -6.28 25.54
N SER A 505 14.47 -5.26 25.08
CA SER A 505 15.58 -5.46 24.14
C SER A 505 16.66 -6.40 24.68
N CYS A 506 16.98 -6.34 25.98
CA CYS A 506 17.98 -7.20 26.61
C CYS A 506 17.59 -8.70 26.60
N ARG A 507 16.29 -9.01 26.49
CA ARG A 507 15.79 -10.39 26.46
C ARG A 507 15.57 -10.94 25.05
N LEU A 508 15.93 -10.17 24.02
CA LEU A 508 15.85 -10.57 22.62
C LEU A 508 17.22 -10.95 22.06
N ARG A 509 17.24 -11.79 21.02
CA ARG A 509 18.48 -12.12 20.31
C ARG A 509 19.01 -10.86 19.59
N PRO A 510 20.32 -10.56 19.67
CA PRO A 510 20.90 -9.43 18.93
C PRO A 510 20.64 -9.56 17.43
N ASN A 511 20.31 -8.46 16.76
CA ASN A 511 20.03 -8.38 15.31
C ASN A 511 18.87 -9.29 14.82
N SER A 512 18.00 -9.75 15.71
CA SER A 512 16.73 -10.41 15.33
C SER A 512 15.69 -9.40 14.86
N SER A 513 14.67 -9.86 14.13
CA SER A 513 13.54 -9.00 13.74
C SER A 513 12.90 -8.32 14.95
N GLY A 514 12.71 -9.04 16.06
CA GLY A 514 12.20 -8.46 17.30
C GLY A 514 13.08 -7.32 17.86
N SER A 515 14.41 -7.48 17.82
CA SER A 515 15.32 -6.40 18.26
C SER A 515 15.27 -5.17 17.34
N GLN A 516 15.11 -5.39 16.04
CA GLN A 516 14.92 -4.31 15.06
C GLN A 516 13.56 -3.61 15.24
N THR A 517 12.50 -4.35 15.55
CA THR A 517 11.18 -3.81 15.89
C THR A 517 11.24 -2.89 17.12
N VAL A 518 12.00 -3.25 18.16
CA VAL A 518 12.21 -2.37 19.32
C VAL A 518 12.97 -1.10 18.92
N GLN A 519 13.98 -1.22 18.04
CA GLN A 519 14.71 -0.06 17.52
C GLN A 519 13.79 0.86 16.69
N MET A 520 12.91 0.29 15.86
CA MET A 520 11.90 1.02 15.10
C MET A 520 10.92 1.75 16.02
N ALA A 521 10.43 1.09 17.07
CA ALA A 521 9.55 1.71 18.07
C ALA A 521 10.23 2.92 18.76
N ARG A 522 11.53 2.81 19.09
CA ARG A 522 12.31 3.93 19.63
C ARG A 522 12.44 5.08 18.64
N ALA A 523 12.72 4.77 17.37
CA ALA A 523 12.80 5.78 16.31
C ALA A 523 11.46 6.54 16.20
N LEU A 524 10.33 5.82 16.18
CA LEU A 524 8.98 6.38 16.17
C LEU A 524 8.73 7.30 17.36
N LEU A 525 9.10 6.88 18.58
CA LEU A 525 8.94 7.68 19.80
C LEU A 525 9.83 8.93 19.81
N SER A 526 11.02 8.85 19.22
CA SER A 526 11.98 9.97 19.17
C SER A 526 11.62 11.05 18.14
N ALA A 527 10.74 10.75 17.19
CA ALA A 527 10.33 11.67 16.15
C ALA A 527 9.56 12.88 16.72
N ARG A 528 9.70 14.05 16.08
CA ARG A 528 9.00 15.27 16.50
C ARG A 528 7.48 15.07 16.36
N HIS A 529 6.72 15.44 17.40
CA HIS A 529 5.27 15.20 17.50
C HIS A 529 4.86 13.72 17.49
N SER A 530 5.75 12.81 17.90
CA SER A 530 5.50 11.37 17.97
C SER A 530 4.22 11.02 18.76
N GLY A 531 3.99 11.64 19.91
CA GLY A 531 2.80 11.38 20.74
C GLY A 531 1.48 11.48 19.96
N GLU A 532 1.22 12.63 19.33
CA GLU A 532 -0.01 12.87 18.57
C GLU A 532 -0.13 11.97 17.32
N ARG A 533 1.01 11.66 16.67
CA ARG A 533 1.03 10.77 15.50
C ARG A 533 0.73 9.33 15.88
N ILE A 534 1.36 8.84 16.94
CA ILE A 534 1.20 7.47 17.43
C ILE A 534 -0.20 7.29 18.03
N LEU A 535 -0.77 8.32 18.67
CA LEU A 535 -2.19 8.36 19.08
C LEU A 535 -3.18 8.15 17.92
N ARG A 536 -2.76 8.35 16.66
CA ARG A 536 -3.61 8.25 15.47
C ARG A 536 -3.10 7.24 14.45
N CYS A 537 -2.15 6.37 14.82
CA CYS A 537 -1.45 5.52 13.86
C CYS A 537 -2.36 4.51 13.14
N TRP A 538 -3.50 4.17 13.72
CA TRP A 538 -4.53 3.31 13.12
C TRP A 538 -5.82 4.09 12.72
N GLY A 539 -5.75 5.42 12.64
CA GLY A 539 -6.89 6.27 12.28
C GLY A 539 -7.90 6.45 13.43
N GLY A 540 -8.80 7.41 13.28
CA GLY A 540 -9.77 7.79 14.32
C GLY A 540 -10.89 6.75 14.48
N GLY A 541 -10.65 5.71 15.27
CA GLY A 541 -11.63 4.93 16.05
C GLY A 541 -12.81 4.20 15.37
N THR A 542 -13.24 4.56 14.16
CA THR A 542 -14.55 4.11 13.63
C THR A 542 -14.48 3.22 12.37
N GLY A 543 -13.31 3.10 11.74
CA GLY A 543 -13.07 2.13 10.65
C GLY A 543 -13.69 2.45 9.28
N TRP A 544 -14.05 3.72 9.01
CA TRP A 544 -14.59 4.17 7.72
C TRP A 544 -13.49 4.53 6.72
N ALA A 545 -13.66 4.18 5.44
CA ALA A 545 -12.91 4.86 4.39
C ALA A 545 -13.36 6.33 4.34
N VAL A 546 -12.45 7.25 4.01
CA VAL A 546 -12.75 8.70 3.99
C VAL A 546 -13.92 9.02 3.06
N GLU A 547 -14.04 8.32 1.94
CA GLU A 547 -15.15 8.48 1.00
C GLU A 547 -16.48 7.99 1.58
N ASP A 548 -16.50 6.85 2.28
CA ASP A 548 -17.71 6.35 2.94
C ASP A 548 -18.21 7.34 4.02
N ALA A 549 -17.28 7.95 4.76
CA ALA A 549 -17.60 8.97 5.75
C ALA A 549 -18.18 10.24 5.09
N LYS A 550 -17.60 10.69 3.97
CA LYS A 550 -18.10 11.83 3.19
C LYS A 550 -19.50 11.57 2.64
N ASP A 551 -19.75 10.36 2.14
CA ASP A 551 -21.06 9.95 1.62
C ASP A 551 -22.12 9.90 2.72
N LYS A 552 -21.76 9.39 3.90
CA LYS A 552 -22.66 9.34 5.05
C LYS A 552 -22.98 10.72 5.59
N ILE A 553 -21.99 11.61 5.65
CA ILE A 553 -22.20 13.03 5.99
C ILE A 553 -23.12 13.69 4.95
N ALA A 554 -22.93 13.42 3.66
CA ALA A 554 -23.80 13.96 2.61
C ALA A 554 -25.26 13.53 2.81
N LYS A 555 -25.51 12.21 2.98
CA LYS A 555 -26.84 11.65 3.23
C LYS A 555 -27.50 12.25 4.48
N LEU A 556 -26.75 12.33 5.58
CA LEU A 556 -27.20 12.96 6.84
C LEU A 556 -27.67 14.40 6.61
N LEU A 557 -26.89 15.20 5.89
CA LEU A 557 -27.24 16.59 5.61
C LEU A 557 -28.46 16.70 4.68
N GLU A 558 -28.62 15.79 3.72
CA GLU A 558 -29.79 15.74 2.84
C GLU A 558 -31.07 15.34 3.56
N GLU A 559 -30.98 14.34 4.44
CA GLU A 559 -32.07 13.90 5.32
C GLU A 559 -32.49 15.04 6.25
N TYR A 560 -31.52 15.72 6.89
CA TYR A 560 -31.81 16.88 7.71
C TYR A 560 -32.41 18.04 6.91
N ASN A 561 -31.89 18.31 5.70
CA ASN A 561 -32.43 19.35 4.84
C ASN A 561 -33.90 19.10 4.48
N THR A 562 -34.31 17.82 4.37
CA THR A 562 -35.67 17.41 4.04
C THR A 562 -36.58 17.34 5.28
N GLY A 563 -36.12 16.66 6.34
CA GLY A 563 -36.91 16.38 7.55
C GLY A 563 -36.86 17.46 8.63
N GLY A 564 -35.74 18.18 8.76
CA GLY A 564 -35.58 19.31 9.67
C GLY A 564 -35.39 18.97 11.15
N ASP A 565 -35.19 17.70 11.51
CA ASP A 565 -34.95 17.30 12.91
C ASP A 565 -33.51 17.59 13.34
N LEU A 566 -33.33 18.67 14.12
CA LEU A 566 -32.03 19.10 14.63
C LEU A 566 -31.41 18.08 15.59
N LYS A 567 -32.21 17.44 16.43
CA LYS A 567 -31.69 16.54 17.47
C LYS A 567 -31.19 15.25 16.84
N GLU A 568 -31.93 14.73 15.87
CA GLU A 568 -31.53 13.54 15.12
C GLU A 568 -30.25 13.80 14.33
N ALA A 569 -30.14 14.95 13.65
CA ALA A 569 -28.93 15.31 12.93
C ALA A 569 -27.70 15.46 13.84
N CYS A 570 -27.85 16.12 15.00
CA CYS A 570 -26.79 16.21 16.01
C CYS A 570 -26.42 14.83 16.57
N GLN A 571 -27.39 13.94 16.79
CA GLN A 571 -27.15 12.58 17.25
C GLN A 571 -26.42 11.77 16.19
N CYS A 572 -26.83 11.83 14.93
CA CYS A 572 -26.14 11.17 13.83
C CYS A 572 -24.69 11.66 13.67
N ILE A 573 -24.42 12.96 13.83
CA ILE A 573 -23.04 13.50 13.83
C ILE A 573 -22.23 12.95 15.01
N ARG A 574 -22.86 12.77 16.18
CA ARG A 574 -22.22 12.14 17.36
C ARG A 574 -21.91 10.66 17.10
N ASP A 575 -22.85 9.95 16.48
CA ASP A 575 -22.74 8.53 16.15
C ASP A 575 -21.74 8.25 15.03
N LEU A 576 -21.39 9.25 14.21
CA LEU A 576 -20.26 9.15 13.30
C LEU A 576 -18.94 8.91 14.06
N GLY A 577 -18.83 9.37 15.32
CA GLY A 577 -17.65 9.14 16.17
C GLY A 577 -16.36 9.76 15.64
N MET A 578 -16.44 10.78 14.78
CA MET A 578 -15.29 11.37 14.08
C MET A 578 -15.07 12.87 14.40
N PRO A 579 -14.80 13.24 15.67
CA PRO A 579 -14.73 14.64 16.10
C PRO A 579 -13.64 15.46 15.37
N PHE A 580 -12.57 14.81 14.91
CA PHE A 580 -11.50 15.47 14.16
C PHE A 580 -11.81 15.66 12.67
N PHE A 581 -12.83 14.99 12.15
CA PHE A 581 -13.31 15.08 10.77
C PHE A 581 -14.56 15.96 10.64
N ASN A 582 -15.05 16.53 11.74
CA ASN A 582 -16.23 17.40 11.75
C ASN A 582 -16.09 18.65 10.87
N HIS A 583 -14.88 19.07 10.49
CA HIS A 583 -14.67 20.09 9.47
C HIS A 583 -15.29 19.72 8.11
N GLU A 584 -15.43 18.43 7.79
CA GLU A 584 -16.11 17.98 6.57
C GLU A 584 -17.64 18.16 6.66
N VAL A 585 -18.23 17.97 7.85
CA VAL A 585 -19.64 18.31 8.11
C VAL A 585 -19.87 19.80 7.86
N VAL A 586 -18.97 20.66 8.36
CA VAL A 586 -19.01 22.11 8.15
C VAL A 586 -18.88 22.45 6.67
N LYS A 587 -17.88 21.89 5.97
CA LYS A 587 -17.64 22.13 4.53
C LYS A 587 -18.88 21.76 3.71
N LYS A 588 -19.36 20.52 3.82
CA LYS A 588 -20.51 20.02 3.05
C LYS A 588 -21.80 20.77 3.40
N ALA A 589 -22.00 21.14 4.66
CA ALA A 589 -23.14 21.96 5.07
C ALA A 589 -23.12 23.34 4.41
N LEU A 590 -21.98 24.03 4.42
CA LEU A 590 -21.86 25.34 3.79
C LEU A 590 -22.08 25.28 2.28
N VAL A 591 -21.50 24.29 1.60
CA VAL A 591 -21.72 24.07 0.15
C VAL A 591 -23.20 23.79 -0.12
N MET A 592 -23.83 22.89 0.64
CA MET A 592 -25.27 22.59 0.50
C MET A 592 -26.16 23.82 0.74
N ALA A 593 -25.78 24.71 1.67
CA ALA A 593 -26.49 25.96 1.91
C ALA A 593 -26.37 26.93 0.71
N MET A 594 -25.24 26.90 -0.02
CA MET A 594 -25.07 27.70 -1.24
C MET A 594 -25.89 27.14 -2.41
N GLU A 595 -25.98 25.82 -2.54
CA GLU A 595 -26.68 25.13 -3.64
C GLU A 595 -28.21 25.15 -3.50
N LYS A 596 -28.72 24.94 -2.27
CA LYS A 596 -30.16 24.71 -2.01
C LYS A 596 -30.85 25.97 -1.46
N GLN A 597 -32.18 26.05 -1.59
CA GLN A 597 -32.96 27.21 -1.13
C GLN A 597 -33.13 27.32 0.40
N ASN A 598 -32.61 26.37 1.18
CA ASN A 598 -32.85 26.23 2.62
C ASN A 598 -31.63 26.59 3.49
N GLU A 599 -30.89 27.64 3.11
CA GLU A 599 -29.66 28.05 3.82
C GLU A 599 -29.86 28.27 5.32
N ALA A 600 -30.98 28.88 5.73
CA ALA A 600 -31.27 29.19 7.13
C ALA A 600 -31.34 27.94 8.02
N ARG A 601 -31.80 26.82 7.45
CA ARG A 601 -31.94 25.54 8.17
C ARG A 601 -30.57 24.90 8.38
N ILE A 602 -29.74 24.84 7.34
CA ILE A 602 -28.40 24.28 7.44
C ILE A 602 -27.51 25.11 8.38
N LEU A 603 -27.62 26.44 8.34
CA LEU A 603 -26.92 27.33 9.26
C LEU A 603 -27.47 27.25 10.71
N ALA A 604 -28.69 26.76 10.91
CA ALA A 604 -29.21 26.46 12.25
C ALA A 604 -28.60 25.17 12.82
N LEU A 605 -28.41 24.14 11.99
CA LEU A 605 -27.69 22.91 12.40
C LEU A 605 -26.26 23.23 12.86
N LEU A 606 -25.51 24.01 12.08
CA LEU A 606 -24.15 24.41 12.49
C LEU A 606 -24.13 25.23 13.78
N GLN A 607 -25.17 26.05 14.03
CA GLN A 607 -25.32 26.79 15.28
C GLN A 607 -25.51 25.86 16.47
N GLU A 608 -26.38 24.86 16.32
CA GLU A 608 -26.70 23.91 17.38
C GLU A 608 -25.49 23.00 17.66
N CYS A 609 -24.84 22.47 16.61
CA CYS A 609 -23.64 21.67 16.76
C CYS A 609 -22.48 22.43 17.43
N PHE A 610 -22.34 23.74 17.15
CA PHE A 610 -21.34 24.57 17.84
C PHE A 610 -21.74 24.86 19.29
N GLY A 611 -23.03 25.16 19.53
CA GLY A 611 -23.57 25.44 20.87
C GLY A 611 -23.49 24.25 21.82
N GLU A 612 -23.71 23.03 21.33
CA GLU A 612 -23.55 21.79 22.08
C GLU A 612 -22.07 21.36 22.25
N GLY A 613 -21.12 22.06 21.61
CA GLY A 613 -19.71 21.69 21.60
C GLY A 613 -19.38 20.47 20.72
N LEU A 614 -20.34 19.98 19.94
CA LEU A 614 -20.18 18.87 19.01
C LEU A 614 -19.20 19.21 17.88
N ILE A 615 -19.23 20.45 17.39
CA ILE A 615 -18.25 20.99 16.45
C ILE A 615 -17.48 22.12 17.14
N THR A 616 -16.19 21.89 17.35
CA THR A 616 -15.33 22.88 17.99
C THR A 616 -15.00 24.05 17.06
N ILE A 617 -14.60 25.19 17.63
CA ILE A 617 -14.15 26.37 16.87
C ILE A 617 -13.03 26.05 15.86
N ASN A 618 -12.15 25.11 16.19
CA ASN A 618 -11.08 24.67 15.29
C ASN A 618 -11.61 23.89 14.09
N GLN A 619 -12.59 23.01 14.31
CA GLN A 619 -13.25 22.27 13.22
C GLN A 619 -14.10 23.19 12.36
N MET A 620 -14.74 24.18 12.97
CA MET A 620 -15.49 25.22 12.27
C MET A 620 -14.54 26.05 11.37
N THR A 621 -13.43 26.54 11.91
CA THR A 621 -12.41 27.28 11.15
C THR A 621 -11.87 26.48 9.97
N LYS A 622 -11.53 25.20 10.19
CA LYS A 622 -11.05 24.31 9.12
C LYS A 622 -12.10 24.10 8.04
N GLY A 623 -13.37 23.91 8.40
CA GLY A 623 -14.44 23.74 7.42
C GLY A 623 -14.63 24.96 6.53
N PHE A 624 -14.63 26.16 7.11
CA PHE A 624 -14.68 27.42 6.35
C PHE A 624 -13.46 27.61 5.45
N ALA A 625 -12.25 27.29 5.92
CA ALA A 625 -11.04 27.36 5.11
C ALA A 625 -11.13 26.43 3.88
N ARG A 626 -11.65 25.20 4.05
CA ARG A 626 -11.83 24.26 2.93
C ARG A 626 -12.85 24.70 1.89
N VAL A 627 -13.86 25.46 2.27
CA VAL A 627 -14.81 26.06 1.32
C VAL A 627 -14.15 27.23 0.58
N LYS A 628 -13.35 28.04 1.27
CA LYS A 628 -12.58 29.14 0.68
C LYS A 628 -11.59 28.67 -0.38
N GLU A 629 -10.90 27.56 -0.12
CA GLU A 629 -9.93 26.94 -1.05
C GLU A 629 -10.58 26.39 -2.33
N GLY A 630 -11.81 25.87 -2.23
CA GLY A 630 -12.58 25.35 -3.37
C GLY A 630 -13.57 26.36 -3.98
N LEU A 631 -13.46 27.64 -3.64
CA LEU A 631 -14.47 28.64 -3.99
C LEU A 631 -14.47 28.96 -5.50
N ASP A 632 -13.30 28.92 -6.14
CA ASP A 632 -13.16 29.14 -7.58
C ASP A 632 -13.90 28.07 -8.40
N ASP A 633 -13.84 26.81 -7.97
CA ASP A 633 -14.59 25.71 -8.59
C ASP A 633 -16.10 25.86 -8.32
N LEU A 634 -16.48 26.20 -7.08
CA LEU A 634 -17.89 26.41 -6.71
C LEU A 634 -18.55 27.55 -7.50
N ILE A 635 -17.80 28.58 -7.91
CA ILE A 635 -18.33 29.67 -8.74
C ILE A 635 -18.80 29.18 -10.11
N LEU A 636 -18.20 28.09 -10.63
CA LEU A 636 -18.60 27.50 -11.91
C LEU A 636 -20.02 26.94 -11.86
N ASP A 637 -20.39 26.33 -10.73
CA ASP A 637 -21.71 25.72 -10.52
C ASP A 637 -22.71 26.70 -9.86
N ILE A 638 -22.21 27.63 -9.04
CA ILE A 638 -22.99 28.59 -8.25
C ILE A 638 -22.45 30.00 -8.50
N PRO A 639 -22.99 30.76 -9.47
CA PRO A 639 -22.44 32.05 -9.89
C PRO A 639 -22.32 33.12 -8.78
N ASN A 640 -23.06 32.98 -7.67
CA ASN A 640 -23.01 33.85 -6.51
C ASN A 640 -22.35 33.23 -5.26
N ALA A 641 -21.58 32.15 -5.42
CA ALA A 641 -20.88 31.47 -4.31
C ALA A 641 -19.99 32.42 -3.50
N GLN A 642 -19.23 33.30 -4.18
CA GLN A 642 -18.35 34.29 -3.53
C GLN A 642 -19.12 35.22 -2.58
N GLU A 643 -20.27 35.72 -3.01
CA GLU A 643 -21.11 36.64 -2.23
C GLU A 643 -21.75 35.91 -1.04
N LYS A 644 -22.29 34.71 -1.27
CA LYS A 644 -22.87 33.88 -0.20
C LYS A 644 -21.83 33.48 0.84
N PHE A 645 -20.65 33.06 0.40
CA PHE A 645 -19.56 32.70 1.31
C PHE A 645 -19.15 33.89 2.19
N GLY A 646 -19.00 35.08 1.60
CA GLY A 646 -18.74 36.31 2.37
C GLY A 646 -19.81 36.57 3.44
N ALA A 647 -21.09 36.43 3.09
CA ALA A 647 -22.19 36.57 4.05
C ALA A 647 -22.13 35.51 5.18
N TYR A 648 -21.73 34.28 4.88
CA TYR A 648 -21.58 33.22 5.87
C TYR A 648 -20.38 33.45 6.80
N VAL A 649 -19.27 33.99 6.30
CA VAL A 649 -18.12 34.39 7.13
C VAL A 649 -18.50 35.52 8.09
N ASP A 650 -19.23 36.53 7.62
CA ASP A 650 -19.74 37.62 8.46
C ASP A 650 -20.69 37.10 9.56
N LEU A 651 -21.59 36.18 9.19
CA LEU A 651 -22.51 35.52 10.12
C LEU A 651 -21.74 34.69 11.16
N ALA A 652 -20.77 33.89 10.71
CA ALA A 652 -19.95 33.04 11.56
C ALA A 652 -19.12 33.86 12.56
N THR A 653 -18.58 35.00 12.12
CA THR A 653 -17.86 35.94 12.99
C THR A 653 -18.80 36.54 14.04
N LYS A 654 -20.01 36.95 13.66
CA LYS A 654 -21.03 37.46 14.61
C LYS A 654 -21.50 36.42 15.62
N ARG A 655 -21.55 35.14 15.21
CA ARG A 655 -21.98 34.00 16.05
C ARG A 655 -20.84 33.37 16.86
N GLY A 656 -19.61 33.86 16.73
CA GLY A 656 -18.44 33.36 17.45
C GLY A 656 -17.91 32.02 16.92
N TRP A 657 -18.33 31.60 15.73
CA TRP A 657 -17.88 30.38 15.06
C TRP A 657 -16.46 30.51 14.52
N LEU A 658 -16.06 31.74 14.16
CA LEU A 658 -14.75 32.11 13.67
C LEU A 658 -14.17 33.24 14.53
N LEU A 659 -12.87 33.21 14.74
CA LEU A 659 -12.16 34.34 15.35
C LEU A 659 -11.97 35.45 14.31
N PRO A 660 -12.09 36.74 14.67
CA PRO A 660 -11.90 37.86 13.74
C PRO A 660 -10.53 37.90 13.04
N SER A 661 -9.52 37.20 13.58
CA SER A 661 -8.18 37.07 13.00
C SER A 661 -8.07 35.96 11.93
N LEU A 662 -9.11 35.16 11.75
CA LEU A 662 -9.15 33.96 10.90
C LEU A 662 -10.26 34.01 9.84
N ALA A 663 -11.03 35.11 9.77
CA ALA A 663 -12.10 35.37 8.79
C ALA A 663 -11.54 35.79 7.42
#